data_AF-E8T6J4-F1
#
_entry.id   AF-E8T6J4-F1
#
_cell.length_a   1.000
_cell.length_b   1.000
_cell.length_c   1.000
_cell.angle_alpha   90.00
_cell.angle_beta   90.00
_cell.angle_gamma   90.00
#
_symmetry.space_group_name_H-M   'P 1'
#
loop_
_entity.id
_entity.type
_entity.pdbx_description
1 polymer ?
#
loop_
_entity_poly.entity_id
_entity_poly.type
_entity_poly.pdbx_seq_one_letter_code
_entity_poly.pdbx_strand_id
1 'polypeptide(L)'
;MRRVLIAASLWLALTAPALGKFYSIQLVTTNSYGRAEAFLKKLPPAIRRKAFVYRTDSGYYTVRYLVSPTVRALREKVTELEELGIKSYSFVETDVKKLRGAGQKPAGEVSAPSVPEKPEESRQGHVGLDFLYSVYLGNGDLKGALKVAQLAVKRHPDSLKWWKRLATVAVWLNRPKVALKAYRELVFRFHRYEYARPLYSVALAVGDFETALKSVKFLVASGEGNVDYTDIVDLFHRVGRPEEGADFLVEHFSNNPDALHLAFNIYWYRGELQKALKVLDLIQQRFGLSPEDRLAKARLLFAMHRLKEALATLKEEWRKVNSVDYLNTLESLSWSLGDFKTAVEVAERLIELDKADETDFTRVIYYYYYREPERAVKYAKLGFDKFGKPDFFANYLFLLASLKQWDKVVESVDSLPDRLRRRLLADPTIGLTYASALVKLGEKERARRLLFSYLNGNPSPDVLAELIYLSIDMKDYPTVESLVRRYKDYCSQVPEAFAAAYLFLQNGKKALKCFSLIKTKNPNLLLTEADALELYGDVRRAWTLRFRVYNYTKKLIKKGVHSPDVVEAYLRSSIFYQPADRFEREFLRLKRYLSKEIARDIYLTYLLYKGRESETAYLWKRKDEELAPWMKLTLALYWEDRYLMNRLVKLYLPILPIRDRVTALEEVGEFGRAFWIAVKGMDENPKDAELMKQFRDLVVDKASHYYLELTDYGVKGVNLLSLSQDLRLHLTGNYYLNVKDTFRYDISRGNVFDTKRGLNRISVGLERLLDYNRSLFAGVTVVRGGSHTLGGGYLGYTAQLWHQSTATLTLFKGELTDESFLSSLGVVRRGAQLEFTFPFYNRLSLFTSLSYNRYYSLDGSYVGNSRKLYTELSFQERSQYPDYKFRLFLNLNSYYETDHTGTYVDRLSGKERENVLPSGFYSLGVGVNWGFDHRDSFIKSWRPYFDGSVSYNSQYGADCSLVVGVGGRLTRKDNFHVELGTFNSFNALNSWGWILSSGYRRWF
;
A
#
# COMPACT_ATOMS: atom_id res chain seq x y z
N MET A 1 -3.51 -37.16 44.11
CA MET A 1 -2.22 -36.65 43.56
C MET A 1 -1.39 -37.69 42.80
N ARG A 2 -0.62 -38.60 43.41
CA ARG A 2 0.43 -39.38 42.69
C ARG A 2 -0.06 -40.15 41.43
N ARG A 3 -1.28 -40.71 41.46
CA ARG A 3 -1.92 -41.35 40.29
C ARG A 3 -2.37 -40.37 39.19
N VAL A 4 -2.81 -39.17 39.57
CA VAL A 4 -3.19 -38.09 38.63
C VAL A 4 -1.96 -37.59 37.86
N LEU A 5 -0.81 -37.48 38.52
CA LEU A 5 0.48 -37.15 37.86
C LEU A 5 0.93 -38.24 36.88
N ILE A 6 0.67 -39.51 37.17
CA ILE A 6 0.96 -40.64 36.26
C ILE A 6 0.02 -40.60 35.05
N ALA A 7 -1.28 -40.37 35.25
CA ALA A 7 -2.24 -40.21 34.15
C ALA A 7 -1.86 -39.01 33.25
N ALA A 8 -1.56 -37.85 33.83
CA ALA A 8 -1.18 -36.64 33.10
C ALA A 8 0.16 -36.79 32.33
N SER A 9 1.13 -37.56 32.85
CA SER A 9 2.40 -37.81 32.15
C SER A 9 2.27 -38.84 31.02
N LEU A 10 1.43 -39.87 31.19
CA LEU A 10 1.00 -40.74 30.07
C LEU A 10 0.27 -39.94 28.97
N TRP A 11 -0.59 -38.99 29.37
CA TRP A 11 -1.31 -38.14 28.42
C TRP A 11 -0.39 -37.19 27.65
N LEU A 12 0.60 -36.58 28.33
CA LEU A 12 1.66 -35.79 27.70
C LEU A 12 2.55 -36.60 26.74
N ALA A 13 2.77 -37.89 27.02
CA ALA A 13 3.51 -38.78 26.14
C ALA A 13 2.72 -39.18 24.88
N LEU A 14 1.40 -39.34 25.00
CA LEU A 14 0.51 -39.78 23.90
C LEU A 14 -0.01 -38.64 23.01
N THR A 15 0.03 -37.39 23.46
CA THR A 15 -0.51 -36.22 22.73
C THR A 15 0.56 -35.34 22.05
N ALA A 16 1.84 -35.71 22.14
CA ALA A 16 2.94 -35.01 21.48
C ALA A 16 2.96 -35.31 19.96
N PRO A 17 2.76 -34.32 19.06
CA PRO A 17 2.85 -34.56 17.63
C PRO A 17 4.31 -34.82 17.22
N ALA A 18 4.57 -36.00 16.67
CA ALA A 18 5.90 -36.48 16.31
C ALA A 18 6.47 -35.80 15.05
N LEU A 19 6.83 -34.50 15.14
CA LEU A 19 7.64 -33.76 14.17
C LEU A 19 8.27 -32.51 14.81
N GLY A 20 9.12 -32.73 15.83
CA GLY A 20 9.82 -31.66 16.54
C GLY A 20 10.90 -30.98 15.67
N LYS A 21 10.81 -29.65 15.53
CA LYS A 21 11.85 -28.83 14.88
C LYS A 21 13.13 -28.84 15.72
N PHE A 22 14.26 -29.19 15.12
CA PHE A 22 15.58 -29.10 15.75
C PHE A 22 16.29 -27.81 15.38
N TYR A 23 17.03 -27.25 16.34
CA TYR A 23 17.79 -26.01 16.22
C TYR A 23 19.27 -26.25 16.55
N SER A 24 20.13 -25.38 16.05
CA SER A 24 21.57 -25.32 16.40
C SER A 24 22.04 -23.88 16.48
N ILE A 25 23.25 -23.66 17.01
CA ILE A 25 23.90 -22.36 17.05
C ILE A 25 24.84 -22.24 15.84
N GLN A 26 24.43 -21.51 14.81
CA GLN A 26 25.22 -21.22 13.63
C GLN A 26 26.24 -20.10 13.92
N LEU A 27 27.52 -20.46 13.90
CA LEU A 27 28.65 -19.60 14.22
C LEU A 27 29.17 -18.82 13.00
N VAL A 28 29.12 -19.43 11.80
CA VAL A 28 29.50 -18.77 10.54
C VAL A 28 28.80 -19.40 9.33
N THR A 29 28.60 -18.62 8.27
CA THR A 29 28.12 -19.07 6.94
C THR A 29 29.19 -18.78 5.89
N THR A 30 29.41 -19.71 4.97
CA THR A 30 30.44 -19.61 3.91
C THR A 30 29.90 -20.14 2.57
N ASN A 31 30.46 -19.63 1.47
CA ASN A 31 30.13 -20.03 0.10
C ASN A 31 30.93 -21.26 -0.37
N SER A 32 32.18 -21.41 0.08
CA SER A 32 33.00 -22.59 -0.15
C SER A 32 32.99 -23.48 1.08
N TYR A 33 32.77 -24.77 0.87
CA TYR A 33 32.73 -25.76 1.92
C TYR A 33 34.01 -25.81 2.75
N GLY A 34 35.16 -25.58 2.11
CA GLY A 34 36.45 -25.62 2.78
C GLY A 34 36.67 -24.51 3.81
N ARG A 35 36.10 -23.32 3.56
CA ARG A 35 36.22 -22.18 4.48
C ARG A 35 35.53 -22.46 5.81
N ALA A 36 34.39 -23.17 5.77
CA ALA A 36 33.72 -23.66 6.98
C ALA A 36 34.56 -24.73 7.72
N GLU A 37 35.21 -25.66 7.01
CA GLU A 37 36.02 -26.69 7.67
C GLU A 37 37.34 -26.15 8.25
N ALA A 38 37.96 -25.15 7.60
CA ALA A 38 39.09 -24.41 8.17
C ALA A 38 38.69 -23.60 9.42
N PHE A 39 37.49 -23.00 9.44
CA PHE A 39 36.94 -22.36 10.64
C PHE A 39 36.69 -23.37 11.76
N LEU A 40 36.05 -24.50 11.46
CA LEU A 40 35.83 -25.60 12.41
C LEU A 40 37.16 -26.09 13.01
N LYS A 41 38.21 -26.28 12.21
CA LYS A 41 39.54 -26.65 12.68
C LYS A 41 40.17 -25.61 13.63
N LYS A 42 39.88 -24.31 13.46
CA LYS A 42 40.36 -23.22 14.34
C LYS A 42 39.63 -23.13 15.69
N LEU A 43 38.44 -23.72 15.86
CA LEU A 43 37.68 -23.59 17.10
C LEU A 43 38.41 -24.22 18.30
N PRO A 44 38.27 -23.67 19.53
CA PRO A 44 38.84 -24.26 20.75
C PRO A 44 38.41 -25.72 20.93
N PRO A 45 39.27 -26.62 21.47
CA PRO A 45 38.99 -28.06 21.51
C PRO A 45 37.65 -28.45 22.17
N ALA A 46 37.20 -27.69 23.17
CA ALA A 46 35.92 -27.92 23.86
C ALA A 46 34.70 -27.67 22.94
N ILE A 47 34.72 -26.57 22.17
CA ILE A 47 33.67 -26.22 21.21
C ILE A 47 33.77 -27.15 19.97
N ARG A 48 34.98 -27.33 19.45
CA ARG A 48 35.26 -28.06 18.20
C ARG A 48 34.74 -29.50 18.21
N ARG A 49 34.72 -30.17 19.36
CA ARG A 49 34.16 -31.53 19.53
C ARG A 49 32.63 -31.60 19.42
N LYS A 50 31.91 -30.48 19.57
CA LYS A 50 30.44 -30.39 19.52
C LYS A 50 29.94 -29.56 18.31
N ALA A 51 30.85 -29.16 17.44
CA ALA A 51 30.58 -28.36 16.25
C ALA A 51 30.79 -29.18 14.97
N PHE A 52 30.03 -28.85 13.94
CA PHE A 52 29.98 -29.57 12.66
C PHE A 52 29.72 -28.58 11.53
N VAL A 53 29.92 -29.02 10.28
CA VAL A 53 29.50 -28.24 9.11
C VAL A 53 28.21 -28.82 8.52
N TYR A 54 27.28 -27.93 8.17
CA TYR A 54 25.95 -28.22 7.66
C TYR A 54 25.73 -27.48 6.33
N ARG A 55 25.19 -28.18 5.33
CA ARG A 55 24.81 -27.58 4.04
C ARG A 55 23.36 -27.12 4.06
N THR A 56 23.10 -25.85 3.75
CA THR A 56 21.74 -25.30 3.65
C THR A 56 21.09 -25.70 2.32
N ASP A 57 19.76 -25.64 2.28
CA ASP A 57 18.95 -25.84 1.08
C ASP A 57 19.25 -24.79 -0.01
N SER A 58 19.70 -23.60 0.40
CA SER A 58 20.26 -22.55 -0.47
C SER A 58 21.72 -22.80 -0.91
N GLY A 59 22.28 -23.99 -0.63
CA GLY A 59 23.59 -24.45 -1.11
C GLY A 59 24.81 -24.01 -0.30
N TYR A 60 24.67 -23.05 0.62
CA TYR A 60 25.75 -22.55 1.48
C TYR A 60 26.19 -23.57 2.54
N TYR A 61 27.40 -23.38 3.07
CA TYR A 61 27.98 -24.23 4.12
C TYR A 61 28.17 -23.45 5.41
N THR A 62 27.65 -23.98 6.50
CA THR A 62 27.50 -23.29 7.79
C THR A 62 28.15 -24.10 8.91
N VAL A 63 28.99 -23.47 9.73
CA VAL A 63 29.51 -24.12 10.94
C VAL A 63 28.49 -23.91 12.05
N ARG A 64 28.02 -25.02 12.62
CA ARG A 64 26.96 -25.07 13.62
C ARG A 64 27.44 -25.84 14.84
N TYR A 65 27.01 -25.40 16.02
CA TYR A 65 27.41 -25.93 17.32
C TYR A 65 26.16 -26.35 18.10
N LEU A 66 26.20 -27.59 18.63
CA LEU A 66 25.10 -28.31 19.28
C LEU A 66 23.85 -28.50 18.40
N VAL A 67 23.00 -29.45 18.78
CA VAL A 67 21.63 -29.61 18.26
C VAL A 67 20.70 -29.80 19.44
N SER A 68 19.55 -29.13 19.41
CA SER A 68 18.53 -29.17 20.48
C SER A 68 17.12 -29.05 19.89
N PRO A 69 16.09 -29.72 20.45
CA PRO A 69 14.70 -29.49 20.07
C PRO A 69 14.14 -28.13 20.52
N THR A 70 14.88 -27.34 21.32
CA THR A 70 14.47 -25.97 21.70
C THR A 70 15.62 -24.96 21.67
N VAL A 71 15.32 -23.73 21.27
CA VAL A 71 16.26 -22.59 21.30
C VAL A 71 16.62 -22.19 22.74
N ARG A 72 15.74 -22.44 23.73
CA ARG A 72 16.01 -22.11 25.14
C ARG A 72 17.24 -22.85 25.68
N ALA A 73 17.30 -24.17 25.49
CA ALA A 73 18.44 -24.99 25.92
C ALA A 73 19.75 -24.67 25.16
N LEU A 74 19.68 -23.98 24.01
CA LEU A 74 20.86 -23.46 23.32
C LEU A 74 21.32 -22.10 23.88
N ARG A 75 20.41 -21.26 24.37
CA ARG A 75 20.78 -20.00 25.07
C ARG A 75 21.56 -20.25 26.35
N GLU A 76 21.24 -21.33 27.06
CA GLU A 76 21.99 -21.80 28.25
C GLU A 76 23.40 -22.33 27.91
N LYS A 77 23.79 -22.30 26.62
CA LYS A 77 25.13 -22.62 26.09
C LYS A 77 25.77 -21.48 25.32
N VAL A 78 25.22 -20.26 25.41
CA VAL A 78 25.83 -19.04 24.88
C VAL A 78 27.03 -18.59 25.71
N THR A 79 26.96 -18.64 27.04
CA THR A 79 28.05 -18.19 27.91
C THR A 79 29.35 -18.95 27.62
N GLU A 80 29.25 -20.27 27.41
CA GLU A 80 30.35 -21.17 26.99
C GLU A 80 30.99 -20.77 25.63
N LEU A 81 30.27 -20.03 24.78
CA LEU A 81 30.79 -19.48 23.51
C LEU A 81 31.36 -18.06 23.67
N GLU A 82 30.73 -17.21 24.48
CA GLU A 82 31.10 -15.81 24.67
C GLU A 82 32.33 -15.66 25.57
N GLU A 83 32.49 -16.51 26.59
CA GLU A 83 33.73 -16.67 27.39
C GLU A 83 34.92 -17.10 26.52
N LEU A 84 34.66 -17.88 25.47
CA LEU A 84 35.64 -18.30 24.46
C LEU A 84 35.71 -17.33 23.25
N GLY A 85 35.19 -16.11 23.41
CA GLY A 85 35.35 -14.99 22.47
C GLY A 85 34.41 -14.98 21.26
N ILE A 86 33.50 -15.93 21.11
CA ILE A 86 32.65 -16.08 19.93
C ILE A 86 31.35 -15.26 20.08
N LYS A 87 31.47 -13.94 19.85
CA LYS A 87 30.37 -12.97 20.01
C LYS A 87 29.42 -12.84 18.81
N SER A 88 29.60 -13.65 17.76
CA SER A 88 28.75 -13.65 16.57
C SER A 88 28.22 -15.05 16.30
N TYR A 89 26.91 -15.22 16.47
CA TYR A 89 26.20 -16.48 16.27
C TYR A 89 24.70 -16.23 16.01
N SER A 90 23.99 -17.26 15.55
CA SER A 90 22.55 -17.21 15.27
C SER A 90 21.88 -18.55 15.55
N PHE A 91 20.69 -18.56 16.15
CA PHE A 91 19.92 -19.79 16.36
C PHE A 91 19.13 -20.14 15.10
N VAL A 92 19.35 -21.32 14.52
CA VAL A 92 18.80 -21.71 13.22
C VAL A 92 18.22 -23.12 13.22
N GLU A 93 17.14 -23.31 12.46
CA GLU A 93 16.54 -24.64 12.24
C GLU A 93 17.49 -25.55 11.45
N THR A 94 17.54 -26.83 11.80
CA THR A 94 18.64 -27.75 11.45
C THR A 94 18.15 -29.16 11.16
N ASP A 95 18.19 -29.57 9.89
CA ASP A 95 17.97 -30.96 9.47
C ASP A 95 19.21 -31.84 9.75
N VAL A 96 19.16 -32.61 10.83
CA VAL A 96 20.23 -33.51 11.28
C VAL A 96 20.72 -34.52 10.23
N LYS A 97 19.99 -34.73 9.12
CA LYS A 97 20.42 -35.60 8.02
C LYS A 97 21.64 -35.07 7.24
N LYS A 98 21.97 -33.77 7.33
CA LYS A 98 22.88 -33.06 6.39
C LYS A 98 24.35 -32.89 6.85
N LEU A 99 24.88 -33.81 7.67
CA LEU A 99 26.09 -33.59 8.50
C LEU A 99 27.32 -34.49 8.23
N ARG A 100 27.78 -34.66 6.98
CA ARG A 100 28.93 -35.55 6.63
C ARG A 100 29.84 -34.98 5.48
N GLY A 101 31.14 -34.65 5.71
CA GLY A 101 32.16 -34.14 4.72
C GLY A 101 33.39 -33.34 5.31
N ALA A 102 34.43 -32.88 4.52
CA ALA A 102 35.61 -31.98 4.92
C ALA A 102 36.37 -31.04 3.85
N GLY A 103 36.99 -29.82 4.16
CA GLY A 103 38.30 -29.22 3.60
C GLY A 103 38.65 -27.74 2.96
N GLN A 104 39.25 -26.70 3.66
CA GLN A 104 40.32 -25.56 3.38
C GLN A 104 40.28 -24.04 2.66
N LYS A 105 41.34 -23.31 2.03
CA LYS A 105 42.06 -21.88 2.27
C LYS A 105 41.99 -20.40 1.42
N PRO A 106 43.01 -19.45 1.00
CA PRO A 106 43.06 -17.84 0.93
C PRO A 106 43.79 -16.85 -0.23
N ALA A 107 43.94 -15.43 -0.19
CA ALA A 107 44.74 -14.35 -1.07
C ALA A 107 44.71 -12.74 -0.64
N GLY A 108 45.29 -11.52 -1.12
CA GLY A 108 46.33 -10.80 -2.08
C GLY A 108 46.28 -9.16 -2.47
N GLU A 109 47.36 -8.31 -2.82
CA GLU A 109 47.56 -6.71 -2.94
C GLU A 109 48.65 -6.03 -4.01
N VAL A 110 49.16 -4.73 -4.40
CA VAL A 110 49.16 -3.11 -4.41
C VAL A 110 50.25 -2.37 -5.47
N SER A 111 50.72 -1.06 -5.93
CA SER A 111 50.89 0.53 -5.76
C SER A 111 51.13 1.66 -7.01
N ALA A 112 52.02 2.79 -7.08
CA ALA A 112 51.99 4.16 -7.95
C ALA A 112 53.27 5.19 -8.42
N PRO A 113 53.20 6.40 -9.22
CA PRO A 113 54.28 7.30 -10.03
C PRO A 113 54.44 8.98 -10.17
N SER A 114 55.19 9.74 -11.14
CA SER A 114 55.66 11.29 -11.26
C SER A 114 55.91 12.26 -12.63
N VAL A 115 56.67 13.47 -12.77
CA VAL A 115 56.61 14.73 -13.81
C VAL A 115 57.85 15.81 -14.30
N PRO A 116 57.80 16.86 -15.30
CA PRO A 116 58.89 17.80 -16.04
C PRO A 116 58.76 19.41 -16.60
N GLU A 117 59.73 20.18 -17.36
CA GLU A 117 59.88 21.73 -17.86
C GLU A 117 60.92 22.22 -19.11
N LYS A 118 61.36 23.43 -19.81
CA LYS A 118 61.14 24.97 -20.27
C LYS A 118 62.20 25.84 -21.29
N PRO A 119 61.99 27.03 -22.10
CA PRO A 119 62.92 27.86 -23.14
C PRO A 119 62.79 29.47 -23.72
N GLU A 120 63.73 30.26 -24.48
CA GLU A 120 63.65 31.66 -25.36
C GLU A 120 65.00 32.42 -26.06
N GLU A 121 65.36 33.60 -26.82
CA GLU A 121 65.01 34.82 -27.85
C GLU A 121 66.29 35.84 -28.35
N SER A 122 66.59 36.99 -29.20
CA SER A 122 66.41 37.89 -30.54
C SER A 122 67.56 39.08 -30.91
N ARG A 123 67.81 40.23 -31.77
CA ARG A 123 67.46 41.37 -32.90
C ARG A 123 68.72 42.29 -33.52
N GLN A 124 68.98 43.43 -34.39
CA GLN A 124 68.58 44.54 -35.49
C GLN A 124 69.83 45.40 -36.23
N GLY A 125 70.06 46.52 -37.12
CA GLY A 125 69.57 47.85 -37.90
C GLY A 125 70.50 48.69 -39.04
N HIS A 126 70.31 49.99 -39.61
CA HIS A 126 71.06 50.74 -40.85
C HIS A 126 71.14 52.40 -41.21
N VAL A 127 71.60 53.03 -42.41
CA VAL A 127 72.20 54.49 -42.77
C VAL A 127 71.84 55.55 -44.05
N GLY A 128 72.73 56.37 -44.80
CA GLY A 128 72.59 57.81 -45.50
C GLY A 128 73.04 58.35 -47.03
N LEU A 129 73.25 59.71 -47.47
CA LEU A 129 73.61 60.34 -48.91
C LEU A 129 73.92 61.96 -49.21
N ASP A 130 74.11 62.58 -50.48
CA ASP A 130 74.92 63.89 -50.93
C ASP A 130 74.49 65.23 -51.86
N PHE A 131 74.92 65.57 -53.17
CA PHE A 131 74.84 66.89 -54.06
C PHE A 131 74.15 67.23 -55.55
N LEU A 132 74.76 67.10 -56.82
CA LEU A 132 74.66 67.52 -58.34
C LEU A 132 73.42 68.01 -59.30
N TYR A 133 72.29 68.64 -58.91
CA TYR A 133 70.98 68.45 -59.65
C TYR A 133 70.76 69.01 -61.08
N SER A 134 70.96 70.32 -61.28
CA SER A 134 70.35 71.07 -62.39
C SER A 134 70.77 70.58 -63.78
N VAL A 135 71.98 70.03 -63.86
CA VAL A 135 72.62 69.46 -65.06
C VAL A 135 71.73 68.40 -65.71
N TYR A 136 71.28 67.43 -64.91
CA TYR A 136 70.58 66.27 -65.44
C TYR A 136 69.15 66.60 -65.93
N LEU A 137 68.46 67.54 -65.27
CA LEU A 137 67.09 67.91 -65.64
C LEU A 137 67.01 68.54 -67.03
N GLY A 138 67.97 69.41 -67.38
CA GLY A 138 68.01 70.08 -68.68
C GLY A 138 68.28 69.12 -69.85
N ASN A 139 69.03 68.04 -69.61
CA ASN A 139 69.38 67.04 -70.61
C ASN A 139 68.29 65.97 -70.83
N GLY A 140 67.11 66.11 -70.21
CA GLY A 140 66.08 65.06 -70.20
C GLY A 140 66.42 63.84 -69.33
N ASP A 141 67.59 63.80 -68.69
CA ASP A 141 67.95 62.74 -67.74
C ASP A 141 67.24 62.94 -66.40
N LEU A 142 65.96 62.58 -66.39
CA LEU A 142 65.17 62.55 -65.17
C LEU A 142 65.78 61.63 -64.10
N LYS A 143 66.59 60.60 -64.44
CA LYS A 143 67.16 59.65 -63.45
C LYS A 143 68.34 60.29 -62.73
N GLY A 144 69.21 60.96 -63.45
CA GLY A 144 70.22 61.85 -62.90
C GLY A 144 69.59 62.97 -62.08
N ALA A 145 68.52 63.61 -62.55
CA ALA A 145 67.82 64.62 -61.76
C ALA A 145 67.28 64.01 -60.46
N LEU A 146 66.58 62.88 -60.52
CA LEU A 146 66.02 62.19 -59.36
C LEU A 146 67.08 61.83 -58.31
N LYS A 147 68.18 61.19 -58.73
CA LYS A 147 69.34 60.88 -57.88
C LYS A 147 69.74 62.10 -57.06
N VAL A 148 69.47 63.29 -57.61
CA VAL A 148 70.15 64.46 -57.17
C VAL A 148 69.30 65.48 -56.41
N ALA A 149 67.99 65.56 -56.63
CA ALA A 149 67.17 66.26 -55.65
C ALA A 149 67.10 65.43 -54.34
N GLN A 150 67.30 64.10 -54.39
CA GLN A 150 67.56 63.25 -53.21
C GLN A 150 68.86 63.59 -52.47
N LEU A 151 69.88 64.03 -53.20
CA LEU A 151 71.18 64.50 -52.72
C LEU A 151 70.95 65.91 -52.11
N ALA A 152 70.53 66.89 -52.93
CA ALA A 152 70.31 68.29 -52.53
C ALA A 152 69.38 68.49 -51.32
N VAL A 153 68.28 67.74 -51.18
CA VAL A 153 67.39 67.85 -50.00
C VAL A 153 67.99 67.30 -48.70
N LYS A 154 69.16 66.64 -48.74
CA LYS A 154 69.91 66.24 -47.54
C LYS A 154 70.87 67.32 -47.04
N ARG A 155 71.48 68.12 -47.92
CA ARG A 155 72.28 69.30 -47.51
C ARG A 155 71.45 70.57 -47.33
N HIS A 156 70.32 70.70 -48.03
CA HIS A 156 69.46 71.89 -48.01
C HIS A 156 67.99 71.52 -47.74
N PRO A 157 67.68 70.95 -46.55
CA PRO A 157 66.36 70.42 -46.23
C PRO A 157 65.25 71.50 -46.15
N ASP A 158 65.57 72.77 -45.96
CA ASP A 158 64.60 73.87 -45.91
C ASP A 158 64.22 74.46 -47.28
N SER A 159 64.76 73.90 -48.37
CA SER A 159 64.49 74.36 -49.73
C SER A 159 63.19 73.77 -50.30
N LEU A 160 62.07 74.47 -50.12
CA LEU A 160 60.78 74.22 -50.81
C LEU A 160 60.98 73.94 -52.31
N LYS A 161 61.88 74.71 -52.95
CA LYS A 161 62.25 74.59 -54.37
C LYS A 161 62.86 73.22 -54.70
N TRP A 162 63.72 72.67 -53.84
CA TRP A 162 64.29 71.34 -54.06
C TRP A 162 63.29 70.22 -53.80
N TRP A 163 62.40 70.36 -52.82
CA TRP A 163 61.35 69.37 -52.57
C TRP A 163 60.29 69.32 -53.67
N LYS A 164 59.82 70.47 -54.19
CA LYS A 164 58.90 70.48 -55.35
C LYS A 164 59.54 69.84 -56.58
N ARG A 165 60.81 70.15 -56.84
CA ARG A 165 61.62 69.52 -57.89
C ARG A 165 61.77 68.01 -57.72
N LEU A 166 62.02 67.54 -56.50
CA LEU A 166 62.11 66.11 -56.20
C LEU A 166 60.77 65.40 -56.46
N ALA A 167 59.66 65.97 -55.99
CA ALA A 167 58.33 65.38 -56.14
C ALA A 167 57.93 65.21 -57.62
N THR A 168 58.00 66.30 -58.40
CA THR A 168 57.60 66.30 -59.81
C THR A 168 58.39 65.28 -60.65
N VAL A 169 59.72 65.27 -60.53
CA VAL A 169 60.58 64.32 -61.27
C VAL A 169 60.37 62.88 -60.81
N ALA A 170 60.11 62.65 -59.52
CA ALA A 170 59.84 61.32 -59.00
C ALA A 170 58.50 60.75 -59.46
N VAL A 171 57.47 61.58 -59.67
CA VAL A 171 56.21 61.16 -60.30
C VAL A 171 56.44 60.82 -61.77
N TRP A 172 57.07 61.72 -62.55
CA TRP A 172 57.31 61.51 -63.98
C TRP A 172 58.14 60.26 -64.29
N LEU A 173 59.00 59.81 -63.37
CA LEU A 173 59.78 58.56 -63.51
C LEU A 173 59.10 57.29 -62.94
N ASN A 174 57.88 57.39 -62.42
CA ASN A 174 57.25 56.33 -61.63
C ASN A 174 58.17 55.81 -60.51
N ARG A 175 58.63 56.72 -59.64
CA ARG A 175 59.49 56.44 -58.48
C ARG A 175 58.76 56.80 -57.18
N PRO A 176 57.67 56.09 -56.84
CA PRO A 176 56.72 56.57 -55.86
C PRO A 176 57.32 56.67 -54.44
N LYS A 177 58.25 55.79 -54.03
CA LYS A 177 59.02 55.93 -52.77
C LYS A 177 59.77 57.28 -52.64
N VAL A 178 60.14 57.90 -53.75
CA VAL A 178 60.88 59.18 -53.79
C VAL A 178 59.90 60.36 -53.89
N ALA A 179 58.83 60.22 -54.67
CA ALA A 179 57.75 61.19 -54.75
C ALA A 179 57.07 61.36 -53.39
N LEU A 180 56.80 60.24 -52.72
CA LEU A 180 56.29 60.15 -51.35
C LEU A 180 57.10 61.02 -50.39
N LYS A 181 58.43 60.80 -50.30
CA LYS A 181 59.30 61.57 -49.40
C LYS A 181 59.21 63.08 -49.68
N ALA A 182 59.14 63.45 -50.96
CA ALA A 182 59.10 64.85 -51.36
C ALA A 182 57.75 65.52 -51.10
N TYR A 183 56.65 64.83 -51.42
CA TYR A 183 55.31 65.31 -51.11
C TYR A 183 55.05 65.39 -49.59
N ARG A 184 55.62 64.49 -48.78
CA ARG A 184 55.56 64.57 -47.30
C ARG A 184 56.09 65.90 -46.78
N GLU A 185 57.24 66.35 -47.29
CA GLU A 185 57.84 67.61 -46.87
C GLU A 185 57.05 68.80 -47.41
N LEU A 186 56.59 68.76 -48.67
CA LEU A 186 55.73 69.80 -49.25
C LEU A 186 54.46 70.04 -48.41
N VAL A 187 53.75 68.96 -48.05
CA VAL A 187 52.48 69.05 -47.33
C VAL A 187 52.71 69.36 -45.84
N PHE A 188 53.56 68.60 -45.15
CA PHE A 188 53.66 68.69 -43.67
C PHE A 188 54.67 69.71 -43.16
N ARG A 189 55.71 70.09 -43.93
CA ARG A 189 56.74 71.05 -43.50
C ARG A 189 56.60 72.42 -44.16
N PHE A 190 56.16 72.47 -45.43
CA PHE A 190 55.96 73.73 -46.14
C PHE A 190 54.49 74.15 -46.25
N HIS A 191 53.57 73.40 -45.63
CA HIS A 191 52.12 73.67 -45.59
C HIS A 191 51.51 73.89 -46.99
N ARG A 192 52.03 73.16 -47.99
CA ARG A 192 51.53 73.16 -49.38
C ARG A 192 50.50 72.06 -49.56
N TYR A 193 49.35 72.33 -48.97
CA TYR A 193 48.21 71.43 -48.91
C TYR A 193 47.62 71.07 -50.27
N GLU A 194 47.89 71.86 -51.32
CA GLU A 194 47.48 71.54 -52.70
C GLU A 194 48.09 70.23 -53.23
N TYR A 195 49.12 69.69 -52.57
CA TYR A 195 49.70 68.38 -52.88
C TYR A 195 49.21 67.23 -51.98
N ALA A 196 48.24 67.44 -51.09
CA ALA A 196 47.74 66.40 -50.19
C ALA A 196 47.09 65.21 -50.92
N ARG A 197 46.36 65.45 -52.02
CA ARG A 197 45.75 64.37 -52.82
C ARG A 197 46.80 63.57 -53.63
N PRO A 198 47.77 64.20 -54.33
CA PRO A 198 48.94 63.50 -54.84
C PRO A 198 49.72 62.71 -53.77
N LEU A 199 49.88 63.26 -52.56
CA LEU A 199 50.56 62.58 -51.47
C LEU A 199 49.81 61.32 -51.03
N TYR A 200 48.49 61.40 -50.82
CA TYR A 200 47.63 60.27 -50.46
C TYR A 200 47.76 59.12 -51.48
N SER A 201 47.57 59.42 -52.77
CA SER A 201 47.64 58.42 -53.85
C SER A 201 49.02 57.75 -53.96
N VAL A 202 50.11 58.54 -53.82
CA VAL A 202 51.48 58.01 -53.87
C VAL A 202 51.85 57.22 -52.59
N ALA A 203 51.30 57.60 -51.43
CA ALA A 203 51.52 56.87 -50.17
C ALA A 203 50.85 55.50 -50.17
N LEU A 204 49.60 55.41 -50.67
CA LEU A 204 48.92 54.13 -50.88
C LEU A 204 49.68 53.22 -51.85
N ALA A 205 50.12 53.74 -52.99
CA ALA A 205 50.90 53.00 -53.99
C ALA A 205 52.27 52.48 -53.50
N VAL A 206 52.69 52.85 -52.29
CA VAL A 206 53.97 52.44 -51.65
C VAL A 206 53.74 51.59 -50.39
N GLY A 207 52.54 51.62 -49.80
CA GLY A 207 52.25 51.03 -48.49
C GLY A 207 52.70 51.89 -47.30
N ASP A 208 52.92 53.20 -47.47
CA ASP A 208 53.17 54.14 -46.35
C ASP A 208 51.82 54.61 -45.79
N PHE A 209 51.10 53.68 -45.14
CA PHE A 209 49.74 53.91 -44.66
C PHE A 209 49.67 55.01 -43.59
N GLU A 210 50.72 55.21 -42.80
CA GLU A 210 50.87 56.33 -41.86
C GLU A 210 50.83 57.69 -42.57
N THR A 211 51.55 57.81 -43.68
CA THR A 211 51.52 59.03 -44.51
C THR A 211 50.21 59.19 -45.25
N ALA A 212 49.66 58.11 -45.80
CA ALA A 212 48.36 58.15 -46.45
C ALA A 212 47.28 58.61 -45.45
N LEU A 213 47.30 58.11 -44.22
CA LEU A 213 46.36 58.46 -43.16
C LEU A 213 46.46 59.94 -42.76
N LYS A 214 47.68 60.47 -42.56
CA LYS A 214 47.88 61.90 -42.28
C LYS A 214 47.44 62.81 -43.44
N SER A 215 47.53 62.31 -44.68
CA SER A 215 47.08 63.04 -45.87
C SER A 215 45.55 63.00 -46.01
N VAL A 216 44.92 61.86 -45.72
CA VAL A 216 43.47 61.70 -45.83
C VAL A 216 42.73 62.46 -44.73
N LYS A 217 43.27 62.47 -43.50
CA LYS A 217 42.77 63.33 -42.40
C LYS A 217 42.73 64.81 -42.82
N PHE A 218 43.73 65.29 -43.55
CA PHE A 218 43.74 66.66 -44.06
C PHE A 218 42.67 66.90 -45.15
N LEU A 219 42.58 66.02 -46.15
CA LEU A 219 41.64 66.18 -47.28
C LEU A 219 40.18 66.24 -46.83
N VAL A 220 39.82 65.44 -45.82
CA VAL A 220 38.49 65.48 -45.20
C VAL A 220 38.29 66.77 -44.40
N ALA A 221 39.28 67.20 -43.61
CA ALA A 221 39.20 68.42 -42.81
C ALA A 221 39.15 69.72 -43.64
N SER A 222 39.68 69.73 -44.86
CA SER A 222 39.56 70.86 -45.81
C SER A 222 38.32 70.79 -46.70
N GLY A 223 37.61 69.66 -46.73
CA GLY A 223 36.54 69.38 -47.69
C GLY A 223 37.01 69.18 -49.14
N GLU A 224 38.33 69.13 -49.39
CA GLU A 224 38.90 69.05 -50.74
C GLU A 224 38.94 67.62 -51.29
N GLY A 225 37.77 67.08 -51.58
CA GLY A 225 37.59 65.91 -52.42
C GLY A 225 36.69 64.84 -51.81
N ASN A 226 35.93 64.18 -52.68
CA ASN A 226 35.13 63.03 -52.30
C ASN A 226 36.06 61.84 -52.01
N VAL A 227 36.27 61.53 -50.73
CA VAL A 227 37.02 60.37 -50.24
C VAL A 227 36.03 59.41 -49.60
N ASP A 228 36.13 58.13 -49.94
CA ASP A 228 35.27 57.11 -49.35
C ASP A 228 35.62 56.89 -47.86
N TYR A 229 34.59 56.77 -47.03
CA TYR A 229 34.77 56.51 -45.60
C TYR A 229 35.24 55.08 -45.33
N THR A 230 34.99 54.15 -46.25
CA THR A 230 35.50 52.76 -46.19
C THR A 230 37.02 52.70 -46.40
N ASP A 231 37.55 53.39 -47.41
CA ASP A 231 39.01 53.58 -47.61
C ASP A 231 39.67 54.06 -46.30
N ILE A 232 39.08 55.07 -45.66
CA ILE A 232 39.62 55.68 -44.43
C ILE A 232 39.69 54.64 -43.29
N VAL A 233 38.63 53.85 -43.08
CA VAL A 233 38.65 52.74 -42.10
C VAL A 233 39.76 51.74 -42.42
N ASP A 234 39.91 51.38 -43.69
CA ASP A 234 40.89 50.41 -44.14
C ASP A 234 42.33 50.90 -43.89
N LEU A 235 42.60 52.20 -44.07
CA LEU A 235 43.86 52.84 -43.66
C LEU A 235 44.08 52.76 -42.14
N PHE A 236 43.09 53.11 -41.31
CA PHE A 236 43.21 53.05 -39.85
C PHE A 236 43.46 51.63 -39.35
N HIS A 237 42.79 50.63 -39.96
CA HIS A 237 43.01 49.22 -39.67
C HIS A 237 44.45 48.78 -40.05
N ARG A 238 44.95 49.19 -41.24
CA ARG A 238 46.32 48.88 -41.70
C ARG A 238 47.42 49.56 -40.88
N VAL A 239 47.13 50.69 -40.25
CA VAL A 239 48.04 51.38 -39.29
C VAL A 239 47.92 50.80 -37.86
N GLY A 240 46.96 49.89 -37.62
CA GLY A 240 46.76 49.25 -36.32
C GLY A 240 46.07 50.15 -35.28
N ARG A 241 45.26 51.12 -35.72
CA ARG A 241 44.53 52.07 -34.85
C ARG A 241 43.06 52.22 -35.27
N PRO A 242 42.28 51.14 -35.31
CA PRO A 242 40.88 51.19 -35.73
C PRO A 242 40.04 52.12 -34.85
N GLU A 243 40.35 52.26 -33.55
CA GLU A 243 39.63 53.14 -32.62
C GLU A 243 39.74 54.62 -32.99
N GLU A 244 40.93 55.10 -33.38
CA GLU A 244 41.08 56.47 -33.94
C GLU A 244 40.22 56.64 -35.20
N GLY A 245 40.01 55.56 -35.97
CA GLY A 245 39.19 55.56 -37.17
C GLY A 245 37.71 55.69 -36.86
N ALA A 246 37.22 54.97 -35.85
CA ALA A 246 35.86 55.12 -35.38
C ALA A 246 35.62 56.51 -34.75
N ASP A 247 36.59 57.08 -34.03
CA ASP A 247 36.51 58.46 -33.51
C ASP A 247 36.41 59.45 -34.69
N PHE A 248 37.27 59.31 -35.71
CA PHE A 248 37.32 60.15 -36.90
C PHE A 248 36.06 60.07 -37.78
N LEU A 249 35.44 58.88 -37.91
CA LEU A 249 34.16 58.71 -38.59
C LEU A 249 33.01 59.43 -37.86
N VAL A 250 32.98 59.35 -36.52
CA VAL A 250 31.96 60.05 -35.72
C VAL A 250 32.14 61.56 -35.79
N GLU A 251 33.37 62.06 -35.85
CA GLU A 251 33.66 63.50 -35.98
C GLU A 251 33.24 64.04 -37.36
N HIS A 252 33.76 63.46 -38.46
CA HIS A 252 33.62 64.05 -39.80
C HIS A 252 32.48 63.49 -40.66
N PHE A 253 31.99 62.28 -40.38
CA PHE A 253 30.97 61.60 -41.19
C PHE A 253 29.63 61.40 -40.43
N SER A 254 29.36 62.18 -39.38
CA SER A 254 28.13 62.13 -38.57
C SER A 254 26.80 62.39 -39.30
N ASN A 255 26.83 62.74 -40.59
CA ASN A 255 25.66 62.86 -41.47
C ASN A 255 25.46 61.62 -42.39
N ASN A 256 26.30 60.58 -42.27
CA ASN A 256 26.21 59.34 -43.04
C ASN A 256 25.96 58.15 -42.09
N PRO A 257 24.82 57.44 -42.20
CA PRO A 257 24.51 56.33 -41.31
C PRO A 257 25.47 55.14 -41.48
N ASP A 258 25.88 54.78 -42.71
CA ASP A 258 26.79 53.66 -42.99
C ASP A 258 28.16 53.86 -42.32
N ALA A 259 28.67 55.09 -42.34
CA ALA A 259 29.87 55.47 -41.61
C ALA A 259 29.71 55.31 -40.09
N LEU A 260 28.54 55.66 -39.53
CA LEU A 260 28.26 55.45 -38.11
C LEU A 260 28.08 53.96 -37.77
N HIS A 261 27.45 53.15 -38.62
CA HIS A 261 27.36 51.69 -38.41
C HIS A 261 28.76 51.03 -38.41
N LEU A 262 29.68 51.48 -39.27
CA LEU A 262 31.09 51.04 -39.24
C LEU A 262 31.80 51.48 -37.94
N ALA A 263 31.64 52.73 -37.50
CA ALA A 263 32.20 53.20 -36.24
C ALA A 263 31.67 52.40 -35.04
N PHE A 264 30.37 52.13 -34.99
CA PHE A 264 29.75 51.25 -33.99
C PHE A 264 30.38 49.85 -34.00
N ASN A 265 30.49 49.20 -35.17
CA ASN A 265 31.05 47.86 -35.30
C ASN A 265 32.50 47.81 -34.80
N ILE A 266 33.32 48.81 -35.13
CA ILE A 266 34.69 48.93 -34.64
C ILE A 266 34.71 49.01 -33.10
N TYR A 267 33.94 49.92 -32.49
CA TYR A 267 33.90 50.03 -31.03
C TYR A 267 33.41 48.74 -30.37
N TRP A 268 32.41 48.08 -30.95
CA TRP A 268 31.87 46.82 -30.46
C TRP A 268 32.92 45.71 -30.45
N TYR A 269 33.60 45.46 -31.58
CA TYR A 269 34.65 44.43 -31.67
C TYR A 269 35.90 44.74 -30.82
N ARG A 270 36.12 46.01 -30.44
CA ARG A 270 37.21 46.44 -29.56
C ARG A 270 36.83 46.51 -28.07
N GLY A 271 35.56 46.25 -27.72
CA GLY A 271 35.08 46.30 -26.34
C GLY A 271 34.79 47.70 -25.79
N GLU A 272 34.81 48.72 -26.65
CA GLU A 272 34.57 50.14 -26.32
C GLU A 272 33.06 50.43 -26.16
N LEU A 273 32.40 49.68 -25.26
CA LEU A 273 30.94 49.61 -25.15
C LEU A 273 30.26 50.98 -24.94
N GLN A 274 30.91 51.89 -24.21
CA GLN A 274 30.40 53.25 -23.98
C GLN A 274 30.52 54.16 -25.22
N LYS A 275 31.54 53.95 -26.07
CA LYS A 275 31.63 54.65 -27.37
C LYS A 275 30.61 54.08 -28.36
N ALA A 276 30.51 52.74 -28.43
CA ALA A 276 29.51 52.04 -29.25
C ALA A 276 28.08 52.52 -28.94
N LEU A 277 27.74 52.73 -27.67
CA LEU A 277 26.40 53.19 -27.28
C LEU A 277 26.12 54.61 -27.75
N LYS A 278 27.08 55.52 -27.59
CA LYS A 278 26.97 56.92 -28.08
C LYS A 278 26.77 57.00 -29.59
N VAL A 279 27.36 56.08 -30.37
CA VAL A 279 27.13 56.02 -31.82
C VAL A 279 25.69 55.63 -32.13
N LEU A 280 25.13 54.63 -31.44
CA LEU A 280 23.73 54.23 -31.62
C LEU A 280 22.75 55.29 -31.06
N ASP A 281 23.11 56.05 -30.03
CA ASP A 281 22.36 57.23 -29.58
C ASP A 281 22.37 58.34 -30.65
N LEU A 282 23.52 58.58 -31.31
CA LEU A 282 23.66 59.56 -32.40
C LEU A 282 22.84 59.15 -33.64
N ILE A 283 22.85 57.86 -34.01
CA ILE A 283 22.00 57.31 -35.08
C ILE A 283 20.52 57.52 -34.72
N GLN A 284 20.10 57.18 -33.49
CA GLN A 284 18.73 57.38 -33.03
C GLN A 284 18.28 58.84 -33.12
N GLN A 285 19.15 59.79 -32.79
CA GLN A 285 18.84 61.22 -32.82
C GLN A 285 18.75 61.83 -34.22
N ARG A 286 19.50 61.30 -35.20
CA ARG A 286 19.61 61.89 -36.55
C ARG A 286 18.77 61.18 -37.61
N PHE A 287 18.65 59.86 -37.53
CA PHE A 287 18.03 59.01 -38.55
C PHE A 287 16.90 58.14 -38.01
N GLY A 288 16.82 57.99 -36.68
CA GLY A 288 16.04 56.94 -36.02
C GLY A 288 16.79 55.61 -36.02
N LEU A 289 16.29 54.63 -35.25
CA LEU A 289 16.87 53.28 -35.20
C LEU A 289 16.09 52.33 -36.11
N SER A 290 16.80 51.66 -37.02
CA SER A 290 16.29 50.48 -37.73
C SER A 290 16.02 49.31 -36.76
N PRO A 291 15.30 48.25 -37.16
CA PRO A 291 15.19 47.03 -36.37
C PRO A 291 16.57 46.43 -36.04
N GLU A 292 17.50 46.47 -36.99
CA GLU A 292 18.87 46.01 -36.86
C GLU A 292 19.64 46.83 -35.81
N ASP A 293 19.49 48.16 -35.80
CA ASP A 293 20.10 49.04 -34.80
C ASP A 293 19.50 48.84 -33.40
N ARG A 294 18.18 48.66 -33.29
CA ARG A 294 17.52 48.34 -32.01
C ARG A 294 18.05 47.02 -31.45
N LEU A 295 18.28 46.01 -32.30
CA LEU A 295 18.89 44.74 -31.91
C LEU A 295 20.36 44.89 -31.51
N ALA A 296 21.15 45.65 -32.27
CA ALA A 296 22.54 45.97 -31.93
C ALA A 296 22.64 46.72 -30.58
N LYS A 297 21.78 47.73 -30.38
CA LYS A 297 21.67 48.51 -29.13
C LYS A 297 21.24 47.66 -27.96
N ALA A 298 20.28 46.75 -28.15
CA ALA A 298 19.85 45.84 -27.09
C ALA A 298 20.93 44.80 -26.72
N ARG A 299 21.66 44.26 -27.70
CA ARG A 299 22.83 43.38 -27.46
C ARG A 299 23.94 44.09 -26.72
N LEU A 300 24.23 45.33 -27.08
CA LEU A 300 25.18 46.19 -26.38
C LEU A 300 24.74 46.46 -24.94
N LEU A 301 23.49 46.89 -24.72
CA LEU A 301 22.94 47.11 -23.39
C LEU A 301 22.91 45.81 -22.55
N PHE A 302 22.68 44.65 -23.17
CA PHE A 302 22.79 43.34 -22.51
C PHE A 302 24.23 43.05 -22.05
N ALA A 303 25.24 43.28 -22.91
CA ALA A 303 26.66 43.13 -22.55
C ALA A 303 27.09 44.13 -21.45
N MET A 304 26.44 45.29 -21.36
CA MET A 304 26.59 46.27 -20.27
C MET A 304 25.73 45.94 -19.02
N HIS A 305 25.08 44.78 -18.96
CA HIS A 305 24.14 44.34 -17.92
C HIS A 305 22.90 45.24 -17.71
N ARG A 306 22.60 46.17 -18.64
CA ARG A 306 21.47 47.11 -18.63
C ARG A 306 20.19 46.46 -19.19
N LEU A 307 19.83 45.30 -18.64
CA LEU A 307 18.79 44.39 -19.18
C LEU A 307 17.42 45.06 -19.38
N LYS A 308 16.99 45.93 -18.45
CA LYS A 308 15.71 46.65 -18.55
C LYS A 308 15.67 47.62 -19.73
N GLU A 309 16.80 48.24 -20.06
CA GLU A 309 16.93 49.22 -21.15
C GLU A 309 17.08 48.51 -22.50
N ALA A 310 17.79 47.37 -22.53
CA ALA A 310 17.77 46.46 -23.66
C ALA A 310 16.34 45.98 -24.00
N LEU A 311 15.54 45.64 -22.98
CA LEU A 311 14.13 45.26 -23.17
C LEU A 311 13.29 46.44 -23.69
N ALA A 312 13.44 47.63 -23.09
CA ALA A 312 12.72 48.83 -23.56
C ALA A 312 13.02 49.12 -25.04
N THR A 313 14.30 49.07 -25.42
CA THR A 313 14.76 49.29 -26.80
C THR A 313 14.12 48.31 -27.80
N LEU A 314 14.01 47.02 -27.44
CA LEU A 314 13.38 46.03 -28.33
C LEU A 314 11.86 46.12 -28.37
N LYS A 315 11.21 46.63 -27.32
CA LYS A 315 9.74 46.72 -27.25
C LYS A 315 9.15 47.84 -28.13
N GLU A 316 9.96 48.75 -28.66
CA GLU A 316 9.50 49.78 -29.59
C GLU A 316 9.18 49.18 -30.97
N GLU A 317 7.90 49.29 -31.38
CA GLU A 317 7.34 48.86 -32.68
C GLU A 317 7.53 47.40 -33.13
N TRP A 318 8.02 46.50 -32.26
CA TRP A 318 8.39 45.12 -32.62
C TRP A 318 7.37 44.34 -33.44
N ARG A 319 6.06 44.63 -33.31
CA ARG A 319 4.98 43.98 -34.06
C ARG A 319 5.05 44.18 -35.59
N LYS A 320 5.87 45.11 -36.09
CA LYS A 320 6.18 45.29 -37.52
C LYS A 320 7.40 44.48 -37.99
N VAL A 321 8.19 43.93 -37.07
CA VAL A 321 9.47 43.26 -37.33
C VAL A 321 9.26 41.77 -37.53
N ASN A 322 9.77 41.22 -38.64
CA ASN A 322 9.75 39.77 -38.93
C ASN A 322 11.15 39.13 -38.80
N SER A 323 12.16 39.86 -38.32
CA SER A 323 13.50 39.32 -38.04
C SER A 323 13.46 38.36 -36.85
N VAL A 324 13.75 37.08 -37.10
CA VAL A 324 13.74 36.02 -36.06
C VAL A 324 14.73 36.35 -34.94
N ASP A 325 15.91 36.86 -35.30
CA ASP A 325 16.96 37.20 -34.33
C ASP A 325 16.55 38.34 -33.39
N TYR A 326 15.77 39.30 -33.89
CA TYR A 326 15.14 40.36 -33.10
C TYR A 326 14.08 39.77 -32.16
N LEU A 327 13.15 38.99 -32.72
CA LEU A 327 12.01 38.43 -31.99
C LEU A 327 12.48 37.48 -30.88
N ASN A 328 13.40 36.56 -31.16
CA ASN A 328 13.97 35.64 -30.16
C ASN A 328 14.70 36.40 -29.04
N THR A 329 15.45 37.45 -29.37
CA THR A 329 16.13 38.28 -28.37
C THR A 329 15.12 39.03 -27.49
N LEU A 330 14.06 39.58 -28.07
CA LEU A 330 12.98 40.25 -27.34
C LEU A 330 12.18 39.28 -26.46
N GLU A 331 11.83 38.11 -26.99
CA GLU A 331 11.10 37.04 -26.32
C GLU A 331 11.85 36.62 -25.05
N SER A 332 13.11 36.19 -25.20
CA SER A 332 13.85 35.60 -24.09
C SER A 332 14.32 36.63 -23.06
N LEU A 333 14.53 37.89 -23.46
CA LEU A 333 14.77 38.99 -22.53
C LEU A 333 13.49 39.40 -21.77
N SER A 334 12.33 39.39 -22.45
CA SER A 334 11.02 39.61 -21.80
C SER A 334 10.73 38.52 -20.77
N TRP A 335 10.94 37.25 -21.12
CA TRP A 335 10.75 36.10 -20.24
C TRP A 335 11.68 36.16 -19.02
N SER A 336 12.97 36.45 -19.24
CA SER A 336 13.99 36.55 -18.18
C SER A 336 13.75 37.70 -17.19
N LEU A 337 13.04 38.75 -17.61
CA LEU A 337 12.68 39.90 -16.77
C LEU A 337 11.25 39.82 -16.20
N GLY A 338 10.54 38.72 -16.42
CA GLY A 338 9.17 38.50 -15.91
C GLY A 338 8.05 39.17 -16.71
N ASP A 339 8.36 39.77 -17.86
CA ASP A 339 7.38 40.30 -18.81
C ASP A 339 6.82 39.17 -19.68
N PHE A 340 6.20 38.19 -19.03
CA PHE A 340 5.68 36.99 -19.67
C PHE A 340 4.61 37.30 -20.73
N LYS A 341 3.89 38.42 -20.61
CA LYS A 341 2.93 38.84 -21.63
C LYS A 341 3.65 39.24 -22.93
N THR A 342 4.69 40.06 -22.86
CA THR A 342 5.45 40.44 -24.06
C THR A 342 6.17 39.24 -24.66
N ALA A 343 6.76 38.38 -23.83
CA ALA A 343 7.38 37.13 -24.29
C ALA A 343 6.38 36.27 -25.08
N VAL A 344 5.17 36.08 -24.55
CA VAL A 344 4.14 35.23 -25.17
C VAL A 344 3.55 35.86 -26.43
N GLU A 345 3.29 37.17 -26.47
CA GLU A 345 2.87 37.82 -27.72
C GLU A 345 3.93 37.66 -28.84
N VAL A 346 5.22 37.65 -28.48
CA VAL A 346 6.33 37.46 -29.44
C VAL A 346 6.49 35.99 -29.84
N ALA A 347 6.35 35.05 -28.89
CA ALA A 347 6.35 33.61 -29.16
C ALA A 347 5.14 33.20 -30.03
N GLU A 348 3.93 33.74 -29.78
CA GLU A 348 2.79 33.58 -30.69
C GLU A 348 3.11 34.09 -32.10
N ARG A 349 3.78 35.25 -32.23
CA ARG A 349 4.22 35.78 -33.52
C ARG A 349 5.28 34.91 -34.22
N LEU A 350 6.19 34.31 -33.47
CA LEU A 350 7.15 33.33 -34.00
C LEU A 350 6.44 32.05 -34.48
N ILE A 351 5.34 31.64 -33.82
CA ILE A 351 4.48 30.52 -34.26
C ILE A 351 3.76 30.88 -35.56
N GLU A 352 3.20 32.09 -35.68
CA GLU A 352 2.57 32.58 -36.93
C GLU A 352 3.52 32.61 -38.14
N LEU A 353 4.80 32.90 -37.91
CA LEU A 353 5.85 32.93 -38.95
C LEU A 353 6.47 31.55 -39.25
N ASP A 354 6.01 30.49 -38.56
CA ASP A 354 6.61 29.14 -38.51
C ASP A 354 8.10 29.11 -38.12
N LYS A 355 8.57 30.12 -37.35
CA LYS A 355 9.96 30.23 -36.87
C LYS A 355 10.14 29.84 -35.40
N ALA A 356 9.04 29.67 -34.66
CA ALA A 356 9.06 29.23 -33.27
C ALA A 356 9.65 27.83 -33.08
N ASP A 357 10.40 27.68 -31.99
CA ASP A 357 10.99 26.44 -31.50
C ASP A 357 10.17 25.82 -30.35
N GLU A 358 10.65 24.70 -29.78
CA GLU A 358 9.93 23.99 -28.72
C GLU A 358 9.78 24.82 -27.42
N THR A 359 10.72 25.72 -27.15
CA THR A 359 10.70 26.62 -25.99
C THR A 359 9.60 27.66 -26.13
N ASP A 360 9.42 28.24 -27.32
CA ASP A 360 8.33 29.18 -27.61
C ASP A 360 6.96 28.56 -27.30
N PHE A 361 6.66 27.41 -27.91
CA PHE A 361 5.41 26.69 -27.67
C PHE A 361 5.23 26.35 -26.18
N THR A 362 6.28 25.89 -25.51
CA THR A 362 6.26 25.57 -24.08
C THR A 362 5.93 26.79 -23.22
N ARG A 363 6.53 27.95 -23.50
CA ARG A 363 6.28 29.23 -22.80
C ARG A 363 4.84 29.72 -23.00
N VAL A 364 4.32 29.65 -24.22
CA VAL A 364 2.93 29.98 -24.57
C VAL A 364 1.94 29.07 -23.82
N ILE A 365 2.17 27.76 -23.81
CA ILE A 365 1.33 26.78 -23.10
C ILE A 365 1.30 27.08 -21.59
N TYR A 366 2.46 27.25 -20.95
CA TYR A 366 2.53 27.54 -19.51
C TYR A 366 1.88 28.87 -19.12
N TYR A 367 2.00 29.90 -19.96
CA TYR A 367 1.35 31.18 -19.70
C TYR A 367 -0.18 31.08 -19.76
N TYR A 368 -0.72 30.37 -20.75
CA TYR A 368 -2.18 30.23 -20.90
C TYR A 368 -2.80 29.19 -19.97
N TYR A 369 -2.05 28.20 -19.46
CA TYR A 369 -2.55 27.09 -18.63
C TYR A 369 -3.57 27.52 -17.56
N TYR A 370 -3.26 28.54 -16.75
CA TYR A 370 -4.15 29.05 -15.68
C TYR A 370 -5.03 30.25 -16.10
N ARG A 371 -4.84 30.80 -17.31
CA ARG A 371 -5.46 32.06 -17.75
C ARG A 371 -6.55 31.84 -18.79
N GLU A 372 -6.21 31.11 -19.84
CA GLU A 372 -7.05 30.81 -20.99
C GLU A 372 -6.76 29.37 -21.43
N PRO A 373 -7.17 28.36 -20.64
CA PRO A 373 -6.78 26.96 -20.87
C PRO A 373 -7.12 26.43 -22.26
N GLU A 374 -8.16 26.95 -22.93
CA GLU A 374 -8.47 26.58 -24.33
C GLU A 374 -7.42 27.07 -25.34
N ARG A 375 -6.75 28.21 -25.08
CA ARG A 375 -5.56 28.63 -25.84
C ARG A 375 -4.39 27.70 -25.56
N ALA A 376 -4.19 27.27 -24.32
CA ALA A 376 -3.15 26.29 -23.99
C ALA A 376 -3.41 24.95 -24.71
N VAL A 377 -4.66 24.49 -24.81
CA VAL A 377 -5.06 23.31 -25.61
C VAL A 377 -4.68 23.49 -27.07
N LYS A 378 -5.02 24.64 -27.69
CA LYS A 378 -4.65 24.96 -29.09
C LYS A 378 -3.13 24.85 -29.30
N TYR A 379 -2.32 25.50 -28.46
CA TYR A 379 -0.87 25.51 -28.64
C TYR A 379 -0.20 24.19 -28.29
N ALA A 380 -0.71 23.42 -27.32
CA ALA A 380 -0.24 22.07 -27.05
C ALA A 380 -0.49 21.12 -28.24
N LYS A 381 -1.66 21.23 -28.90
CA LYS A 381 -1.90 20.49 -30.15
C LYS A 381 -0.98 20.93 -31.27
N LEU A 382 -0.85 22.24 -31.54
CA LEU A 382 0.03 22.74 -32.60
C LEU A 382 1.49 22.35 -32.39
N GLY A 383 2.00 22.36 -31.15
CA GLY A 383 3.34 21.89 -30.81
C GLY A 383 3.50 20.38 -31.03
N PHE A 384 2.48 19.57 -30.71
CA PHE A 384 2.50 18.15 -31.03
C PHE A 384 2.47 17.89 -32.54
N ASP A 385 1.62 18.60 -33.29
CA ASP A 385 1.49 18.45 -34.74
C ASP A 385 2.79 18.89 -35.47
N LYS A 386 3.50 19.91 -34.96
CA LYS A 386 4.79 20.38 -35.51
C LYS A 386 5.99 19.49 -35.14
N PHE A 387 6.13 19.09 -33.87
CA PHE A 387 7.35 18.42 -33.37
C PHE A 387 7.19 16.90 -33.16
N GLY A 388 5.97 16.36 -33.11
CA GLY A 388 5.70 14.93 -32.92
C GLY A 388 6.18 14.34 -31.58
N LYS A 389 6.51 15.19 -30.59
CA LYS A 389 7.05 14.80 -29.28
C LYS A 389 5.96 14.40 -28.28
N PRO A 390 6.19 13.38 -27.41
CA PRO A 390 5.21 12.95 -26.41
C PRO A 390 4.75 14.06 -25.46
N ASP A 391 5.65 14.94 -25.03
CA ASP A 391 5.37 15.93 -23.98
C ASP A 391 4.29 16.94 -24.38
N PHE A 392 4.27 17.38 -25.65
CA PHE A 392 3.19 18.23 -26.17
C PHE A 392 1.85 17.49 -26.22
N PHE A 393 1.85 16.19 -26.54
CA PHE A 393 0.64 15.37 -26.53
C PHE A 393 0.13 15.11 -25.11
N ALA A 394 1.03 14.83 -24.16
CA ALA A 394 0.71 14.69 -22.75
C ALA A 394 0.07 15.98 -22.19
N ASN A 395 0.69 17.14 -22.46
CA ASN A 395 0.12 18.45 -22.12
C ASN A 395 -1.26 18.68 -22.76
N TYR A 396 -1.42 18.34 -24.04
CA TYR A 396 -2.69 18.48 -24.76
C TYR A 396 -3.83 17.64 -24.14
N LEU A 397 -3.60 16.34 -23.91
CA LEU A 397 -4.59 15.48 -23.26
C LEU A 397 -4.86 15.91 -21.82
N PHE A 398 -3.84 16.31 -21.06
CA PHE A 398 -3.98 16.75 -19.68
C PHE A 398 -4.80 18.05 -19.57
N LEU A 399 -4.60 19.00 -20.48
CA LEU A 399 -5.39 20.21 -20.58
C LEU A 399 -6.86 19.90 -20.93
N LEU A 400 -7.12 19.04 -21.91
CA LEU A 400 -8.48 18.56 -22.22
C LEU A 400 -9.15 17.88 -21.01
N ALA A 401 -8.42 17.02 -20.29
CA ALA A 401 -8.88 16.37 -19.07
C ALA A 401 -9.19 17.37 -17.95
N SER A 402 -8.35 18.40 -17.77
CA SER A 402 -8.59 19.48 -16.80
C SER A 402 -9.87 20.28 -17.10
N LEU A 403 -10.18 20.46 -18.39
CA LEU A 403 -11.42 21.05 -18.91
C LEU A 403 -12.60 20.07 -18.93
N LYS A 404 -12.40 18.82 -18.50
CA LYS A 404 -13.40 17.73 -18.49
C LYS A 404 -13.91 17.32 -19.89
N GLN A 405 -13.13 17.59 -20.93
CA GLN A 405 -13.43 17.22 -22.32
C GLN A 405 -12.94 15.78 -22.59
N TRP A 406 -13.49 14.82 -21.82
CA TRP A 406 -13.07 13.41 -21.80
C TRP A 406 -13.32 12.68 -23.12
N ASP A 407 -14.40 13.07 -23.81
CA ASP A 407 -14.72 12.72 -25.19
C ASP A 407 -13.54 13.01 -26.11
N LYS A 408 -13.03 14.25 -26.09
CA LYS A 408 -11.91 14.68 -26.93
C LYS A 408 -10.59 14.03 -26.53
N VAL A 409 -10.38 13.70 -25.25
CA VAL A 409 -9.19 12.93 -24.82
C VAL A 409 -9.18 11.54 -25.46
N VAL A 410 -10.33 10.86 -25.53
CA VAL A 410 -10.44 9.54 -26.15
C VAL A 410 -10.35 9.62 -27.68
N GLU A 411 -11.06 10.57 -28.30
CA GLU A 411 -10.99 10.84 -29.74
C GLU A 411 -9.55 11.16 -30.20
N SER A 412 -8.84 12.01 -29.46
CA SER A 412 -7.45 12.42 -29.75
C SER A 412 -6.44 11.28 -29.69
N VAL A 413 -6.77 10.18 -29.00
CA VAL A 413 -5.91 8.98 -28.93
C VAL A 413 -6.36 7.92 -29.94
N ASP A 414 -7.66 7.71 -30.10
CA ASP A 414 -8.20 6.66 -30.98
C ASP A 414 -8.13 6.99 -32.47
N SER A 415 -8.10 8.29 -32.83
CA SER A 415 -7.85 8.76 -34.20
C SER A 415 -6.39 8.61 -34.66
N LEU A 416 -5.45 8.31 -33.75
CA LEU A 416 -4.03 8.21 -34.09
C LEU A 416 -3.69 6.91 -34.87
N PRO A 417 -2.82 6.98 -35.89
CA PRO A 417 -2.31 5.79 -36.57
C PRO A 417 -1.68 4.78 -35.60
N ASP A 418 -1.97 3.50 -35.79
CA ASP A 418 -1.68 2.43 -34.80
C ASP A 418 -0.22 2.33 -34.33
N ARG A 419 0.76 2.74 -35.15
CA ARG A 419 2.18 2.77 -34.77
C ARG A 419 2.48 3.96 -33.85
N LEU A 420 1.88 5.12 -34.10
CA LEU A 420 2.00 6.31 -33.27
C LEU A 420 1.21 6.18 -31.98
N ARG A 421 -0.03 5.66 -32.05
CA ARG A 421 -0.88 5.34 -30.89
C ARG A 421 -0.16 4.43 -29.90
N ARG A 422 0.42 3.32 -30.37
CA ARG A 422 1.22 2.40 -29.53
C ARG A 422 2.52 3.01 -29.01
N ARG A 423 3.16 3.94 -29.74
CA ARG A 423 4.36 4.64 -29.27
C ARG A 423 4.04 5.62 -28.14
N LEU A 424 2.94 6.37 -28.24
CA LEU A 424 2.54 7.35 -27.23
C LEU A 424 1.92 6.69 -26.00
N LEU A 425 1.09 5.66 -26.18
CA LEU A 425 0.56 4.84 -25.08
C LEU A 425 1.61 3.92 -24.43
N ALA A 426 2.89 3.95 -24.86
CA ALA A 426 3.97 3.32 -24.10
C ALA A 426 4.42 4.17 -22.90
N ASP A 427 4.12 5.47 -22.88
CA ASP A 427 4.30 6.35 -21.73
C ASP A 427 3.11 6.20 -20.76
N PRO A 428 3.33 5.79 -19.49
CA PRO A 428 2.28 5.71 -18.49
C PRO A 428 1.58 7.04 -18.19
N THR A 429 2.20 8.19 -18.45
CA THR A 429 1.65 9.53 -18.19
C THR A 429 0.50 9.86 -19.14
N ILE A 430 0.73 9.63 -20.43
CA ILE A 430 -0.28 9.68 -21.50
C ILE A 430 -1.32 8.57 -21.26
N GLY A 431 -0.85 7.36 -20.92
CA GLY A 431 -1.68 6.19 -20.62
C GLY A 431 -2.70 6.40 -19.50
N LEU A 432 -2.27 6.99 -18.37
CA LEU A 432 -3.14 7.33 -17.24
C LEU A 432 -4.22 8.34 -17.64
N THR A 433 -3.84 9.42 -18.31
CA THR A 433 -4.79 10.48 -18.73
C THR A 433 -5.90 9.93 -19.63
N TYR A 434 -5.54 9.08 -20.60
CA TYR A 434 -6.49 8.39 -21.47
C TYR A 434 -7.28 7.28 -20.73
N ALA A 435 -6.67 6.54 -19.79
CA ALA A 435 -7.37 5.56 -18.96
C ALA A 435 -8.45 6.21 -18.09
N SER A 436 -8.14 7.31 -17.39
CA SER A 436 -9.12 8.02 -16.57
C SER A 436 -10.24 8.61 -17.43
N ALA A 437 -9.95 9.09 -18.65
CA ALA A 437 -10.97 9.54 -19.60
C ALA A 437 -11.91 8.40 -20.03
N LEU A 438 -11.37 7.24 -20.41
CA LEU A 438 -12.15 6.03 -20.69
C LEU A 438 -13.04 5.64 -19.49
N VAL A 439 -12.54 5.74 -18.26
CA VAL A 439 -13.34 5.49 -17.04
C VAL A 439 -14.48 6.50 -16.90
N LYS A 440 -14.27 7.79 -17.23
CA LYS A 440 -15.35 8.81 -17.21
C LYS A 440 -16.40 8.61 -18.30
N LEU A 441 -16.04 8.03 -19.44
CA LEU A 441 -16.98 7.64 -20.50
C LEU A 441 -17.63 6.25 -20.26
N GLY A 442 -17.24 5.53 -19.20
CA GLY A 442 -17.78 4.21 -18.86
C GLY A 442 -17.06 3.03 -19.53
N GLU A 443 -16.05 3.26 -20.38
CA GLU A 443 -15.23 2.25 -21.05
C GLU A 443 -14.18 1.60 -20.12
N LYS A 444 -14.60 1.26 -18.89
CA LYS A 444 -13.77 0.73 -17.80
C LYS A 444 -12.93 -0.49 -18.21
N GLU A 445 -13.44 -1.33 -19.11
CA GLU A 445 -12.72 -2.51 -19.63
C GLU A 445 -11.64 -2.21 -20.66
N ARG A 446 -11.63 -1.03 -21.30
CA ARG A 446 -10.48 -0.57 -22.09
C ARG A 446 -9.41 0.00 -21.17
N ALA A 447 -9.82 0.85 -20.21
CA ALA A 447 -8.93 1.39 -19.19
C ALA A 447 -8.22 0.28 -18.39
N ARG A 448 -8.97 -0.74 -17.91
CA ARG A 448 -8.42 -1.88 -17.17
C ARG A 448 -7.37 -2.64 -18.00
N ARG A 449 -7.65 -2.95 -19.26
CA ARG A 449 -6.69 -3.64 -20.16
C ARG A 449 -5.44 -2.80 -20.44
N LEU A 450 -5.58 -1.49 -20.61
CA LEU A 450 -4.45 -0.59 -20.80
C LEU A 450 -3.56 -0.53 -19.55
N LEU A 451 -4.14 -0.25 -18.38
CA LEU A 451 -3.40 -0.17 -17.11
C LEU A 451 -2.71 -1.48 -16.73
N PHE A 452 -3.31 -2.64 -17.07
CA PHE A 452 -2.65 -3.94 -16.92
C PHE A 452 -1.37 -4.09 -17.76
N SER A 453 -1.29 -3.45 -18.94
CA SER A 453 -0.10 -3.56 -19.81
C SER A 453 1.16 -2.91 -19.21
N TYR A 454 0.98 -1.91 -18.34
CA TYR A 454 2.05 -1.22 -17.61
C TYR A 454 2.57 -1.98 -16.38
N LEU A 455 2.00 -3.14 -16.03
CA LEU A 455 2.44 -3.94 -14.87
C LEU A 455 3.70 -4.79 -15.13
N ASN A 456 4.27 -4.73 -16.34
CA ASN A 456 5.46 -5.47 -16.73
C ASN A 456 6.73 -4.81 -16.16
N GLY A 457 7.47 -5.55 -15.33
CA GLY A 457 8.66 -5.04 -14.65
C GLY A 457 8.34 -4.35 -13.33
N ASN A 458 8.80 -3.11 -13.15
CA ASN A 458 8.62 -2.31 -11.94
C ASN A 458 7.63 -1.15 -12.23
N PRO A 459 6.31 -1.34 -12.02
CA PRO A 459 5.30 -0.36 -12.44
C PRO A 459 5.41 0.97 -11.70
N SER A 460 4.86 2.04 -12.31
CA SER A 460 4.63 3.30 -11.61
C SER A 460 3.64 3.10 -10.44
N PRO A 461 3.87 3.73 -9.27
CA PRO A 461 2.91 3.73 -8.17
C PRO A 461 1.53 4.26 -8.57
N ASP A 462 1.46 5.27 -9.45
CA ASP A 462 0.21 5.92 -9.86
C ASP A 462 -0.65 4.99 -10.72
N VAL A 463 -0.02 4.25 -11.65
CA VAL A 463 -0.66 3.17 -12.42
C VAL A 463 -1.24 2.10 -11.50
N LEU A 464 -0.48 1.69 -10.47
CA LEU A 464 -0.94 0.70 -9.51
C LEU A 464 -2.09 1.23 -8.66
N ALA A 465 -2.07 2.52 -8.28
CA ALA A 465 -3.16 3.15 -7.54
C ALA A 465 -4.45 3.26 -8.37
N GLU A 466 -4.38 3.79 -9.60
CA GLU A 466 -5.54 3.94 -10.49
C GLU A 466 -6.14 2.56 -10.85
N LEU A 467 -5.30 1.56 -11.13
CA LEU A 467 -5.78 0.19 -11.39
C LEU A 467 -6.43 -0.45 -10.15
N ILE A 468 -5.93 -0.18 -8.94
CA ILE A 468 -6.58 -0.61 -7.69
C ILE A 468 -7.95 0.06 -7.54
N TYR A 469 -8.04 1.38 -7.70
CA TYR A 469 -9.33 2.11 -7.58
C TYR A 469 -10.35 1.67 -8.62
N LEU A 470 -9.92 1.51 -9.89
CA LEU A 470 -10.76 0.99 -10.97
C LEU A 470 -11.26 -0.43 -10.67
N SER A 471 -10.40 -1.30 -10.12
CA SER A 471 -10.79 -2.67 -9.76
C SER A 471 -11.80 -2.71 -8.59
N ILE A 472 -11.71 -1.77 -7.65
CA ILE A 472 -12.69 -1.61 -6.55
C ILE A 472 -14.05 -1.15 -7.11
N ASP A 473 -14.07 -0.13 -7.96
CA ASP A 473 -15.27 0.42 -8.62
C ASP A 473 -15.97 -0.63 -9.52
N MET A 474 -15.19 -1.41 -10.29
CA MET A 474 -15.68 -2.55 -11.07
C MET A 474 -16.12 -3.75 -10.20
N LYS A 475 -15.97 -3.69 -8.88
CA LYS A 475 -16.23 -4.78 -7.92
C LYS A 475 -15.37 -6.05 -8.13
N ASP A 476 -14.24 -5.93 -8.83
CA ASP A 476 -13.32 -7.01 -9.23
C ASP A 476 -12.34 -7.40 -8.09
N TYR A 477 -12.89 -8.03 -7.05
CA TYR A 477 -12.10 -8.46 -5.90
C TYR A 477 -10.96 -9.45 -6.21
N PRO A 478 -11.05 -10.38 -7.19
CA PRO A 478 -9.93 -11.26 -7.54
C PRO A 478 -8.72 -10.46 -8.05
N THR A 479 -8.94 -9.43 -8.86
CA THR A 479 -7.88 -8.50 -9.27
C THR A 479 -7.32 -7.74 -8.08
N VAL A 480 -8.17 -7.14 -7.23
CA VAL A 480 -7.69 -6.38 -6.05
C VAL A 480 -6.84 -7.26 -5.12
N GLU A 481 -7.28 -8.49 -4.81
CA GLU A 481 -6.50 -9.43 -3.98
C GLU A 481 -5.18 -9.84 -4.65
N SER A 482 -5.17 -10.03 -5.97
CA SER A 482 -3.95 -10.31 -6.74
C SER A 482 -2.96 -9.15 -6.70
N LEU A 483 -3.43 -7.91 -6.90
CA LEU A 483 -2.61 -6.69 -6.90
C LEU A 483 -1.98 -6.44 -5.53
N VAL A 484 -2.78 -6.39 -4.45
CA VAL A 484 -2.22 -6.09 -3.11
C VAL A 484 -1.30 -7.21 -2.58
N ARG A 485 -1.47 -8.45 -3.06
CA ARG A 485 -0.59 -9.57 -2.74
C ARG A 485 0.73 -9.51 -3.53
N ARG A 486 0.68 -9.19 -4.83
CA ARG A 486 1.86 -9.14 -5.70
C ARG A 486 2.73 -7.91 -5.43
N TYR A 487 2.12 -6.74 -5.30
CA TYR A 487 2.81 -5.45 -5.15
C TYR A 487 2.78 -4.93 -3.70
N LYS A 488 2.68 -5.82 -2.71
CA LYS A 488 2.53 -5.51 -1.26
C LYS A 488 3.46 -4.39 -0.74
N ASP A 489 4.66 -4.30 -1.29
CA ASP A 489 5.72 -3.39 -0.86
C ASP A 489 5.53 -1.95 -1.38
N TYR A 490 4.59 -1.72 -2.31
CA TYR A 490 4.17 -0.40 -2.78
C TYR A 490 3.20 0.32 -1.81
N CYS A 491 2.69 -0.32 -0.75
CA CYS A 491 1.86 0.36 0.28
C CYS A 491 2.61 1.52 0.97
N SER A 492 3.95 1.59 0.91
CA SER A 492 4.72 2.75 1.37
C SER A 492 4.71 3.95 0.41
N GLN A 493 4.45 3.71 -0.89
CA GLN A 493 4.45 4.72 -1.95
C GLN A 493 3.03 5.22 -2.25
N VAL A 494 2.05 4.31 -2.31
CA VAL A 494 0.62 4.61 -2.52
C VAL A 494 -0.26 4.02 -1.40
N PRO A 495 -0.08 4.47 -0.14
CA PRO A 495 -0.79 3.92 1.01
C PRO A 495 -2.31 4.08 0.92
N GLU A 496 -2.83 5.13 0.28
CA GLU A 496 -4.27 5.40 0.14
C GLU A 496 -4.98 4.30 -0.67
N ALA A 497 -4.46 3.95 -1.84
CA ALA A 497 -5.02 2.89 -2.69
C ALA A 497 -4.96 1.53 -1.99
N PHE A 498 -3.84 1.20 -1.33
CA PHE A 498 -3.73 -0.05 -0.57
C PHE A 498 -4.65 -0.07 0.66
N ALA A 499 -4.86 1.05 1.34
CA ALA A 499 -5.79 1.15 2.47
C ALA A 499 -7.24 0.94 1.99
N ALA A 500 -7.64 1.57 0.88
CA ALA A 500 -8.94 1.36 0.25
C ALA A 500 -9.13 -0.10 -0.20
N ALA A 501 -8.13 -0.72 -0.83
CA ALA A 501 -8.15 -2.12 -1.22
C ALA A 501 -8.30 -3.08 -0.04
N TYR A 502 -7.59 -2.86 1.06
CA TYR A 502 -7.73 -3.69 2.26
C TYR A 502 -9.05 -3.46 2.99
N LEU A 503 -9.62 -2.24 2.97
CA LEU A 503 -10.97 -1.96 3.48
C LEU A 503 -12.03 -2.70 2.64
N PHE A 504 -11.93 -2.61 1.31
CA PHE A 504 -12.77 -3.33 0.35
C PHE A 504 -12.72 -4.86 0.55
N LEU A 505 -11.53 -5.41 0.78
CA LEU A 505 -11.31 -6.83 1.12
C LEU A 505 -11.60 -7.18 2.61
N GLN A 506 -12.25 -6.30 3.37
CA GLN A 506 -12.68 -6.52 4.76
C GLN A 506 -11.54 -6.83 5.75
N ASN A 507 -10.34 -6.30 5.51
CA ASN A 507 -9.13 -6.49 6.32
C ASN A 507 -8.68 -5.18 7.00
N GLY A 508 -9.35 -4.82 8.09
CA GLY A 508 -9.10 -3.60 8.85
C GLY A 508 -7.66 -3.50 9.38
N LYS A 509 -7.06 -4.62 9.81
CA LYS A 509 -5.67 -4.66 10.31
C LYS A 509 -4.63 -4.27 9.26
N LYS A 510 -4.80 -4.66 7.99
CA LYS A 510 -3.92 -4.20 6.90
C LYS A 510 -4.27 -2.80 6.41
N ALA A 511 -5.56 -2.46 6.36
CA ALA A 511 -6.00 -1.10 6.02
C ALA A 511 -5.39 -0.06 6.99
N LEU A 512 -5.52 -0.29 8.30
CA LEU A 512 -4.93 0.57 9.33
C LEU A 512 -3.39 0.63 9.27
N LYS A 513 -2.72 -0.44 8.80
CA LYS A 513 -1.28 -0.40 8.58
C LYS A 513 -0.92 0.60 7.48
N CYS A 514 -1.59 0.59 6.32
CA CYS A 514 -1.32 1.58 5.27
C CYS A 514 -1.82 2.98 5.68
N PHE A 515 -2.95 3.11 6.41
CA PHE A 515 -3.36 4.40 7.01
C PHE A 515 -2.31 5.02 7.94
N SER A 516 -1.56 4.22 8.71
CA SER A 516 -0.49 4.73 9.58
C SER A 516 0.67 5.44 8.85
N LEU A 517 0.73 5.35 7.52
CA LEU A 517 1.70 6.02 6.66
C LEU A 517 1.15 7.33 6.06
N ILE A 518 -0.17 7.55 6.10
CA ILE A 518 -0.85 8.70 5.49
C ILE A 518 -0.80 9.90 6.44
N LYS A 519 -0.32 11.05 5.95
CA LYS A 519 -0.25 12.31 6.70
C LYS A 519 -1.16 13.37 6.04
N THR A 520 -2.47 13.22 6.21
CA THR A 520 -3.48 14.07 5.55
C THR A 520 -4.33 14.88 6.52
N LYS A 521 -4.93 15.96 5.99
CA LYS A 521 -6.04 16.69 6.62
C LYS A 521 -7.34 16.58 5.81
N ASN A 522 -7.35 15.80 4.72
CA ASN A 522 -8.54 15.58 3.89
C ASN A 522 -9.65 14.91 4.73
N PRO A 523 -10.84 15.52 4.86
CA PRO A 523 -11.87 15.01 5.75
C PRO A 523 -12.48 13.69 5.25
N ASN A 524 -12.51 13.41 3.95
CA ASN A 524 -12.98 12.12 3.41
C ASN A 524 -12.03 10.98 3.77
N LEU A 525 -10.71 11.17 3.64
CA LEU A 525 -9.72 10.14 4.03
C LEU A 525 -9.76 9.84 5.53
N LEU A 526 -10.01 10.85 6.38
CA LEU A 526 -10.20 10.66 7.82
C LEU A 526 -11.51 9.92 8.17
N LEU A 527 -12.53 9.96 7.31
CA LEU A 527 -13.71 9.09 7.45
C LEU A 527 -13.39 7.67 7.04
N THR A 528 -12.67 7.46 5.92
CA THR A 528 -12.25 6.12 5.49
C THR A 528 -11.27 5.47 6.50
N GLU A 529 -10.46 6.26 7.21
CA GLU A 529 -9.68 5.79 8.37
C GLU A 529 -10.60 5.35 9.53
N ALA A 530 -11.67 6.12 9.81
CA ALA A 530 -12.65 5.74 10.82
C ALA A 530 -13.43 4.46 10.43
N ASP A 531 -13.72 4.28 9.14
CA ASP A 531 -14.37 3.09 8.60
C ASP A 531 -13.43 1.86 8.76
N ALA A 532 -12.12 2.02 8.55
CA ALA A 532 -11.11 1.00 8.86
C ALA A 532 -10.92 0.74 10.36
N LEU A 533 -11.04 1.76 11.22
CA LEU A 533 -11.01 1.62 12.68
C LEU A 533 -12.20 0.82 13.19
N GLU A 534 -13.40 1.06 12.65
CA GLU A 534 -14.62 0.34 13.01
C GLU A 534 -14.56 -1.12 12.55
N LEU A 535 -14.17 -1.37 11.29
CA LEU A 535 -13.96 -2.71 10.75
C LEU A 535 -12.94 -3.52 11.57
N TYR A 536 -11.86 -2.89 12.03
CA TYR A 536 -10.87 -3.53 12.90
C TYR A 536 -11.41 -3.85 14.31
N GLY A 537 -12.48 -3.18 14.74
CA GLY A 537 -13.14 -3.30 16.05
C GLY A 537 -12.85 -2.17 17.05
N ASP A 538 -12.19 -1.08 16.65
CA ASP A 538 -11.89 0.07 17.52
C ASP A 538 -12.98 1.17 17.41
N VAL A 539 -14.23 0.76 17.62
CA VAL A 539 -15.45 1.59 17.42
C VAL A 539 -15.37 2.93 18.15
N ARG A 540 -14.81 2.97 19.37
CA ARG A 540 -14.64 4.23 20.12
C ARG A 540 -13.73 5.22 19.41
N ARG A 541 -12.64 4.77 18.76
CA ARG A 541 -11.76 5.65 17.98
C ARG A 541 -12.42 6.08 16.67
N ALA A 542 -13.09 5.17 15.97
CA ALA A 542 -13.88 5.49 14.78
C ALA A 542 -14.90 6.61 15.05
N TRP A 543 -15.73 6.44 16.10
CA TRP A 543 -16.70 7.45 16.54
C TRP A 543 -16.05 8.79 16.93
N THR A 544 -14.91 8.77 17.62
CA THR A 544 -14.19 10.00 17.98
C THR A 544 -13.65 10.74 16.75
N LEU A 545 -13.19 10.00 15.73
CA LEU A 545 -12.67 10.56 14.48
C LEU A 545 -13.79 11.12 13.59
N ARG A 546 -14.88 10.37 13.39
CA ARG A 546 -16.07 10.85 12.67
C ARG A 546 -16.66 12.11 13.31
N PHE A 547 -16.73 12.19 14.63
CA PHE A 547 -17.21 13.38 15.35
C PHE A 547 -16.28 14.59 15.16
N ARG A 548 -14.97 14.37 15.09
CA ARG A 548 -13.99 15.44 14.77
C ARG A 548 -14.18 15.96 13.35
N VAL A 549 -14.31 15.07 12.36
CA VAL A 549 -14.56 15.44 10.96
C VAL A 549 -15.89 16.19 10.83
N TYR A 550 -16.97 15.68 11.42
CA TYR A 550 -18.28 16.33 11.43
C TYR A 550 -18.22 17.76 11.96
N ASN A 551 -17.58 18.00 13.11
CA ASN A 551 -17.48 19.34 13.68
C ASN A 551 -16.57 20.28 12.87
N TYR A 552 -15.58 19.74 12.15
CA TYR A 552 -14.73 20.52 11.24
C TYR A 552 -15.48 20.91 9.96
N THR A 553 -16.06 19.95 9.24
CA THR A 553 -16.80 20.19 8.00
C THR A 553 -18.04 21.04 8.22
N LYS A 554 -18.77 20.83 9.33
CA LYS A 554 -19.89 21.69 9.76
C LYS A 554 -19.51 23.16 9.96
N LYS A 555 -18.27 23.45 10.40
CA LYS A 555 -17.75 24.83 10.50
C LYS A 555 -17.42 25.41 9.12
N LEU A 556 -16.96 24.59 8.17
CA LEU A 556 -16.69 25.01 6.78
C LEU A 556 -18.00 25.27 6.01
N ILE A 557 -18.98 24.38 6.08
CA ILE A 557 -20.31 24.54 5.49
C ILE A 557 -21.01 25.80 6.03
N LYS A 558 -20.87 26.10 7.34
CA LYS A 558 -21.35 27.36 7.95
C LYS A 558 -20.63 28.62 7.46
N LYS A 559 -19.42 28.50 6.90
CA LYS A 559 -18.65 29.59 6.28
C LYS A 559 -18.86 29.70 4.76
N GLY A 560 -19.84 28.99 4.20
CA GLY A 560 -20.12 29.00 2.75
C GLY A 560 -19.17 28.17 1.90
N VAL A 561 -18.27 27.37 2.51
CA VAL A 561 -17.37 26.47 1.78
C VAL A 561 -18.15 25.25 1.32
N HIS A 562 -18.40 25.15 0.02
CA HIS A 562 -19.24 24.13 -0.61
C HIS A 562 -18.50 23.34 -1.71
N SER A 563 -17.20 23.08 -1.52
CA SER A 563 -16.47 22.14 -2.38
C SER A 563 -16.96 20.69 -2.18
N PRO A 564 -16.89 19.83 -3.21
CA PRO A 564 -17.43 18.47 -3.14
C PRO A 564 -16.94 17.66 -1.94
N ASP A 565 -15.63 17.65 -1.65
CA ASP A 565 -15.04 16.89 -0.53
C ASP A 565 -15.57 17.34 0.84
N VAL A 566 -15.80 18.65 1.01
CA VAL A 566 -16.32 19.21 2.27
C VAL A 566 -17.79 18.88 2.44
N VAL A 567 -18.55 18.86 1.34
CA VAL A 567 -19.96 18.47 1.32
C VAL A 567 -20.14 16.97 1.54
N GLU A 568 -19.35 16.12 0.86
CA GLU A 568 -19.36 14.67 1.04
C GLU A 568 -19.03 14.31 2.48
N ALA A 569 -17.91 14.80 3.01
CA ALA A 569 -17.49 14.49 4.37
C ALA A 569 -18.45 15.06 5.43
N TYR A 570 -19.08 16.22 5.18
CA TYR A 570 -20.16 16.72 6.05
C TYR A 570 -21.34 15.75 6.06
N LEU A 571 -21.84 15.35 4.89
CA LEU A 571 -23.01 14.50 4.79
C LEU A 571 -22.73 13.08 5.34
N ARG A 572 -21.68 12.39 4.87
CA ARG A 572 -21.24 11.07 5.39
C ARG A 572 -21.12 11.06 6.91
N SER A 573 -20.47 12.06 7.50
CA SER A 573 -20.30 12.12 8.95
C SER A 573 -21.58 12.52 9.71
N SER A 574 -22.46 13.33 9.10
CA SER A 574 -23.69 13.81 9.76
C SER A 574 -24.74 12.72 10.01
N ILE A 575 -24.74 11.62 9.25
CA ILE A 575 -25.64 10.46 9.41
C ILE A 575 -25.66 9.95 10.87
N PHE A 576 -24.49 9.95 11.52
CA PHE A 576 -24.27 9.48 12.89
C PHE A 576 -24.68 10.51 13.97
N TYR A 577 -24.77 11.80 13.63
CA TYR A 577 -24.86 12.91 14.61
C TYR A 577 -26.02 13.89 14.38
N GLN A 578 -26.94 13.60 13.47
CA GLN A 578 -28.12 14.43 13.21
C GLN A 578 -29.44 13.64 13.33
N PRO A 579 -30.51 14.30 13.84
CA PRO A 579 -31.89 13.88 13.62
C PRO A 579 -32.21 13.71 12.13
N ALA A 580 -33.14 12.80 11.82
CA ALA A 580 -33.52 12.43 10.46
C ALA A 580 -34.00 13.64 9.63
N ASP A 581 -34.94 14.41 10.18
CA ASP A 581 -35.51 15.63 9.58
C ASP A 581 -34.45 16.69 9.24
N ARG A 582 -33.37 16.73 10.02
CA ARG A 582 -32.27 17.69 9.84
C ARG A 582 -31.31 17.21 8.76
N PHE A 583 -30.97 15.92 8.80
CA PHE A 583 -30.14 15.30 7.77
C PHE A 583 -30.80 15.41 6.39
N GLU A 584 -32.07 15.05 6.26
CA GLU A 584 -32.77 15.06 4.97
C GLU A 584 -32.86 16.47 4.37
N ARG A 585 -33.12 17.49 5.19
CA ARG A 585 -33.11 18.91 4.76
C ARG A 585 -31.72 19.39 4.33
N GLU A 586 -30.68 19.03 5.07
CA GLU A 586 -29.29 19.37 4.71
C GLU A 586 -28.82 18.62 3.44
N PHE A 587 -29.19 17.34 3.30
CA PHE A 587 -28.90 16.53 2.12
C PHE A 587 -29.56 17.11 0.87
N LEU A 588 -30.87 17.43 0.92
CA LEU A 588 -31.57 18.06 -0.20
C LEU A 588 -30.96 19.41 -0.60
N ARG A 589 -30.49 20.20 0.37
CA ARG A 589 -29.82 21.49 0.16
C ARG A 589 -28.43 21.35 -0.49
N LEU A 590 -27.68 20.31 -0.12
CA LEU A 590 -26.25 20.19 -0.44
C LEU A 590 -25.93 19.18 -1.55
N LYS A 591 -26.82 18.23 -1.89
CA LYS A 591 -26.58 17.21 -2.93
C LYS A 591 -26.22 17.79 -4.31
N ARG A 592 -26.60 19.05 -4.59
CA ARG A 592 -26.26 19.78 -5.82
C ARG A 592 -24.75 20.08 -6.01
N TYR A 593 -23.95 19.90 -4.97
CA TYR A 593 -22.48 20.04 -5.01
C TYR A 593 -21.75 18.69 -5.16
N LEU A 594 -22.49 17.58 -5.36
CA LEU A 594 -21.98 16.22 -5.52
C LEU A 594 -22.39 15.66 -6.88
N SER A 595 -21.73 14.57 -7.31
CA SER A 595 -22.22 13.78 -8.46
C SER A 595 -23.47 12.96 -8.06
N LYS A 596 -24.22 12.45 -9.06
CA LYS A 596 -25.43 11.66 -8.81
C LYS A 596 -25.11 10.42 -7.96
N GLU A 597 -23.99 9.78 -8.25
CA GLU A 597 -23.51 8.53 -7.65
C GLU A 597 -23.16 8.75 -6.17
N ILE A 598 -22.36 9.77 -5.87
CA ILE A 598 -21.96 10.09 -4.49
C ILE A 598 -23.19 10.51 -3.66
N ALA A 599 -24.09 11.32 -4.23
CA ALA A 599 -25.33 11.69 -3.55
C ALA A 599 -26.25 10.49 -3.28
N ARG A 600 -26.40 9.58 -4.26
CA ARG A 600 -27.17 8.33 -4.14
C ARG A 600 -26.59 7.44 -3.03
N ASP A 601 -25.29 7.17 -3.08
CA ASP A 601 -24.65 6.21 -2.16
C ASP A 601 -24.67 6.71 -0.71
N ILE A 602 -24.53 8.03 -0.49
CA ILE A 602 -24.74 8.66 0.82
C ILE A 602 -26.18 8.45 1.31
N TYR A 603 -27.18 8.65 0.44
CA TYR A 603 -28.58 8.54 0.83
C TYR A 603 -29.00 7.09 1.10
N LEU A 604 -28.58 6.14 0.27
CA LEU A 604 -28.79 4.70 0.52
C LEU A 604 -28.13 4.25 1.83
N THR A 605 -26.91 4.73 2.11
CA THR A 605 -26.21 4.45 3.38
C THR A 605 -26.95 5.06 4.57
N TYR A 606 -27.52 6.27 4.43
CA TYR A 606 -28.38 6.87 5.44
C TYR A 606 -29.64 6.03 5.72
N LEU A 607 -30.35 5.60 4.69
CA LEU A 607 -31.59 4.83 4.84
C LEU A 607 -31.34 3.50 5.58
N LEU A 608 -30.31 2.74 5.19
CA LEU A 608 -29.92 1.51 5.89
C LEU A 608 -29.46 1.78 7.32
N TYR A 609 -28.68 2.84 7.57
CA TYR A 609 -28.29 3.22 8.94
C TYR A 609 -29.46 3.66 9.84
N LYS A 610 -30.63 3.97 9.27
CA LYS A 610 -31.85 4.36 10.01
C LYS A 610 -32.92 3.25 10.07
N GLY A 611 -32.64 2.03 9.61
CA GLY A 611 -33.64 0.95 9.57
C GLY A 611 -34.78 1.25 8.61
N ARG A 612 -34.45 1.73 7.41
CA ARG A 612 -35.39 2.04 6.31
C ARG A 612 -35.13 1.14 5.10
N GLU A 613 -35.08 -0.16 5.35
CA GLU A 613 -34.89 -1.21 4.35
C GLU A 613 -35.96 -1.12 3.25
N SER A 614 -37.22 -0.85 3.62
CA SER A 614 -38.35 -0.69 2.68
C SER A 614 -38.21 0.53 1.74
N GLU A 615 -37.66 1.66 2.20
CA GLU A 615 -37.38 2.81 1.33
C GLU A 615 -36.21 2.49 0.38
N THR A 616 -35.17 1.83 0.89
CA THR A 616 -34.02 1.36 0.10
C THR A 616 -34.46 0.34 -0.96
N ALA A 617 -35.40 -0.55 -0.62
CA ALA A 617 -36.03 -1.52 -1.51
C ALA A 617 -36.82 -0.86 -2.64
N TYR A 618 -37.55 0.21 -2.33
CA TYR A 618 -38.31 0.97 -3.32
C TYR A 618 -37.37 1.66 -4.32
N LEU A 619 -36.30 2.30 -3.86
CA LEU A 619 -35.30 2.91 -4.75
C LEU A 619 -34.68 1.87 -5.69
N TRP A 620 -34.29 0.71 -5.16
CA TRP A 620 -33.73 -0.37 -5.98
C TRP A 620 -34.75 -0.96 -6.97
N LYS A 621 -35.93 -1.40 -6.49
CA LYS A 621 -36.90 -2.18 -7.29
C LYS A 621 -37.88 -1.34 -8.11
N ARG A 622 -37.98 -0.02 -7.87
CA ARG A 622 -38.94 0.89 -8.54
C ARG A 622 -38.32 2.18 -9.11
N LYS A 623 -37.06 2.51 -8.78
CA LYS A 623 -36.30 3.62 -9.40
C LYS A 623 -35.02 3.17 -10.11
N ASP A 624 -34.77 1.86 -10.15
CA ASP A 624 -33.60 1.22 -10.78
C ASP A 624 -32.25 1.77 -10.27
N GLU A 625 -32.21 2.21 -9.01
CA GLU A 625 -30.97 2.71 -8.41
C GLU A 625 -30.04 1.53 -8.04
N GLU A 626 -28.82 1.56 -8.56
CA GLU A 626 -27.84 0.47 -8.37
C GLU A 626 -27.37 0.38 -6.91
N LEU A 627 -27.81 -0.67 -6.20
CA LEU A 627 -27.28 -1.01 -4.88
C LEU A 627 -25.92 -1.73 -4.96
N ALA A 628 -25.01 -1.38 -4.05
CA ALA A 628 -23.77 -2.12 -3.82
C ALA A 628 -24.04 -3.57 -3.33
N PRO A 629 -23.11 -4.53 -3.50
CA PRO A 629 -23.30 -5.91 -3.06
C PRO A 629 -23.61 -6.06 -1.57
N TRP A 630 -23.03 -5.20 -0.72
CA TRP A 630 -23.30 -5.21 0.73
C TRP A 630 -24.72 -4.77 1.05
N MET A 631 -25.21 -3.69 0.42
CA MET A 631 -26.59 -3.20 0.60
C MET A 631 -27.62 -4.27 0.20
N LYS A 632 -27.35 -4.99 -0.89
CA LYS A 632 -28.16 -6.14 -1.33
C LYS A 632 -28.17 -7.28 -0.31
N LEU A 633 -27.06 -7.49 0.42
CA LEU A 633 -26.98 -8.49 1.48
C LEU A 633 -27.75 -8.06 2.73
N THR A 634 -27.63 -6.80 3.15
CA THR A 634 -28.41 -6.25 4.28
C THR A 634 -29.92 -6.40 4.04
N LEU A 635 -30.39 -6.10 2.83
CA LEU A 635 -31.79 -6.32 2.44
C LEU A 635 -32.17 -7.81 2.37
N ALA A 636 -31.27 -8.68 1.92
CA ALA A 636 -31.52 -10.13 1.89
C ALA A 636 -31.65 -10.71 3.30
N LEU A 637 -30.80 -10.27 4.24
CA LEU A 637 -30.86 -10.64 5.66
C LEU A 637 -32.16 -10.15 6.30
N TYR A 638 -32.59 -8.92 6.01
CA TYR A 638 -33.81 -8.33 6.59
C TYR A 638 -35.12 -9.03 6.16
N TRP A 639 -35.19 -9.61 4.95
CA TRP A 639 -36.36 -10.39 4.49
C TRP A 639 -36.16 -11.91 4.49
N GLU A 640 -35.09 -12.42 5.11
CA GLU A 640 -34.74 -13.85 5.10
C GLU A 640 -34.62 -14.46 3.68
N ASP A 641 -34.24 -13.66 2.67
CA ASP A 641 -34.08 -14.11 1.27
C ASP A 641 -32.80 -14.95 1.10
N ARG A 642 -32.88 -16.20 1.58
CA ARG A 642 -31.79 -17.19 1.53
C ARG A 642 -31.33 -17.48 0.10
N TYR A 643 -32.15 -17.26 -0.93
CA TYR A 643 -31.73 -17.39 -2.33
C TYR A 643 -30.80 -16.25 -2.76
N LEU A 644 -31.17 -15.00 -2.45
CA LEU A 644 -30.33 -13.84 -2.70
C LEU A 644 -29.06 -13.86 -1.85
N MET A 645 -29.14 -14.25 -0.57
CA MET A 645 -27.95 -14.49 0.27
C MET A 645 -26.98 -15.46 -0.40
N ASN A 646 -27.46 -16.65 -0.78
CA ASN A 646 -26.68 -17.72 -1.42
C ASN A 646 -25.99 -17.23 -2.71
N ARG A 647 -26.71 -16.46 -3.53
CA ARG A 647 -26.17 -15.84 -4.75
C ARG A 647 -25.07 -14.81 -4.44
N LEU A 648 -25.25 -13.98 -3.42
CA LEU A 648 -24.28 -12.96 -3.01
C LEU A 648 -23.01 -13.57 -2.39
N VAL A 649 -23.13 -14.54 -1.48
CA VAL A 649 -21.97 -15.23 -0.85
C VAL A 649 -21.23 -16.18 -1.79
N LYS A 650 -21.75 -16.41 -3.01
CA LYS A 650 -21.04 -17.06 -4.12
C LYS A 650 -20.34 -16.08 -5.04
N LEU A 651 -20.91 -14.90 -5.28
CA LEU A 651 -20.36 -13.90 -6.23
C LEU A 651 -19.43 -12.85 -5.61
N TYR A 652 -19.56 -12.52 -4.31
CA TYR A 652 -18.92 -11.33 -3.72
C TYR A 652 -18.28 -11.57 -2.33
N LEU A 653 -18.09 -12.82 -1.90
CA LEU A 653 -17.78 -13.14 -0.49
C LEU A 653 -16.66 -12.30 0.17
N PRO A 654 -15.49 -12.04 -0.47
CA PRO A 654 -14.42 -11.29 0.20
C PRO A 654 -14.73 -9.82 0.48
N ILE A 655 -15.72 -9.23 -0.21
CA ILE A 655 -16.06 -7.80 -0.12
C ILE A 655 -17.38 -7.51 0.60
N LEU A 656 -18.20 -8.55 0.83
CA LEU A 656 -19.36 -8.46 1.72
C LEU A 656 -18.93 -8.29 3.18
N PRO A 657 -19.66 -7.49 4.00
CA PRO A 657 -19.23 -7.16 5.37
C PRO A 657 -18.95 -8.40 6.20
N ILE A 658 -17.86 -8.39 6.97
CA ILE A 658 -17.36 -9.61 7.65
C ILE A 658 -18.40 -10.28 8.56
N ARG A 659 -19.25 -9.52 9.27
CA ARG A 659 -20.31 -10.07 10.13
C ARG A 659 -21.50 -10.59 9.32
N ASP A 660 -22.00 -9.76 8.40
CA ASP A 660 -23.14 -10.07 7.52
C ASP A 660 -22.88 -11.34 6.69
N ARG A 661 -21.65 -11.53 6.19
CA ARG A 661 -21.30 -12.72 5.41
C ARG A 661 -21.14 -14.00 6.24
N VAL A 662 -20.91 -13.88 7.55
CA VAL A 662 -20.91 -15.03 8.48
C VAL A 662 -22.36 -15.46 8.70
N THR A 663 -23.25 -14.54 9.06
CA THR A 663 -24.69 -14.84 9.25
C THR A 663 -25.39 -15.24 7.94
N ALA A 664 -25.04 -14.66 6.80
CA ALA A 664 -25.57 -15.12 5.51
C ALA A 664 -25.07 -16.51 5.10
N LEU A 665 -23.91 -16.98 5.61
CA LEU A 665 -23.45 -18.36 5.42
C LEU A 665 -24.11 -19.33 6.41
N GLU A 666 -24.45 -18.89 7.62
CA GLU A 666 -25.27 -19.63 8.60
C GLU A 666 -26.69 -19.87 8.07
N GLU A 667 -27.36 -18.81 7.60
CA GLU A 667 -28.73 -18.83 7.09
C GLU A 667 -28.93 -19.75 5.86
N VAL A 668 -27.92 -19.84 4.99
CA VAL A 668 -27.95 -20.75 3.83
C VAL A 668 -27.38 -22.15 4.14
N GLY A 669 -27.02 -22.41 5.40
CA GLY A 669 -26.57 -23.72 5.89
C GLY A 669 -25.10 -24.07 5.60
N GLU A 670 -24.29 -23.16 5.05
CA GLU A 670 -22.88 -23.40 4.71
C GLU A 670 -21.95 -23.20 5.94
N PHE A 671 -22.31 -23.82 7.08
CA PHE A 671 -21.68 -23.61 8.41
C PHE A 671 -20.15 -23.75 8.43
N GLY A 672 -19.59 -24.73 7.71
CA GLY A 672 -18.14 -24.90 7.61
C GLY A 672 -17.43 -23.72 6.93
N ARG A 673 -18.09 -23.04 5.98
CA ARG A 673 -17.61 -21.78 5.39
C ARG A 673 -17.83 -20.62 6.35
N ALA A 674 -18.96 -20.54 7.05
CA ALA A 674 -19.21 -19.51 8.06
C ALA A 674 -18.12 -19.51 9.14
N PHE A 675 -17.80 -20.68 9.70
CA PHE A 675 -16.73 -20.89 10.66
C PHE A 675 -15.35 -20.47 10.13
N TRP A 676 -14.98 -20.90 8.92
CA TRP A 676 -13.68 -20.52 8.33
C TRP A 676 -13.58 -19.00 8.07
N ILE A 677 -14.67 -18.38 7.60
CA ILE A 677 -14.73 -16.93 7.36
C ILE A 677 -14.69 -16.15 8.68
N ALA A 678 -15.35 -16.62 9.74
CA ALA A 678 -15.28 -16.03 11.07
C ALA A 678 -13.85 -16.12 11.65
N VAL A 679 -13.18 -17.29 11.53
CA VAL A 679 -11.77 -17.46 11.92
C VAL A 679 -10.84 -16.53 11.16
N LYS A 680 -10.95 -16.47 9.81
CA LYS A 680 -10.17 -15.54 8.99
C LYS A 680 -10.42 -14.09 9.41
N GLY A 681 -11.68 -13.71 9.58
CA GLY A 681 -12.08 -12.38 10.00
C GLY A 681 -11.52 -11.99 11.37
N MET A 682 -11.40 -12.92 12.32
CA MET A 682 -10.77 -12.67 13.63
C MET A 682 -9.26 -12.41 13.55
N ASP A 683 -8.54 -12.99 12.58
CA ASP A 683 -7.11 -12.68 12.35
C ASP A 683 -6.91 -11.35 11.59
N GLU A 684 -7.89 -10.95 10.78
CA GLU A 684 -7.91 -9.71 9.99
C GLU A 684 -8.50 -8.50 10.74
N ASN A 685 -9.38 -8.72 11.73
CA ASN A 685 -10.10 -7.71 12.51
C ASN A 685 -10.11 -8.05 14.03
N PRO A 686 -8.93 -8.18 14.68
CA PRO A 686 -8.79 -8.81 16.00
C PRO A 686 -9.37 -8.06 17.22
N LYS A 687 -9.96 -6.87 17.06
CA LYS A 687 -10.72 -6.21 18.13
C LYS A 687 -12.24 -6.38 17.98
N ASP A 688 -12.74 -6.97 16.89
CA ASP A 688 -14.18 -7.09 16.67
C ASP A 688 -14.82 -8.03 17.69
N ALA A 689 -15.61 -7.45 18.61
CA ALA A 689 -16.26 -8.17 19.70
C ALA A 689 -17.52 -8.92 19.24
N GLU A 690 -18.24 -8.43 18.23
CA GLU A 690 -19.44 -9.08 17.70
C GLU A 690 -19.06 -10.22 16.75
N LEU A 691 -17.99 -10.09 15.97
CA LEU A 691 -17.43 -11.20 15.21
C LEU A 691 -16.85 -12.28 16.13
N MET A 692 -16.21 -11.90 17.24
CA MET A 692 -15.76 -12.84 18.28
C MET A 692 -16.94 -13.58 18.93
N LYS A 693 -18.10 -12.92 19.07
CA LYS A 693 -19.35 -13.52 19.54
C LYS A 693 -19.91 -14.50 18.50
N GLN A 694 -20.16 -14.07 17.26
CA GLN A 694 -20.57 -14.96 16.15
C GLN A 694 -19.67 -16.20 16.05
N PHE A 695 -18.35 -16.00 16.08
CA PHE A 695 -17.38 -17.11 16.08
C PHE A 695 -17.55 -18.06 17.27
N ARG A 696 -17.70 -17.55 18.50
CA ARG A 696 -17.90 -18.39 19.69
C ARG A 696 -19.21 -19.18 19.59
N ASP A 697 -20.27 -18.54 19.12
CA ASP A 697 -21.60 -19.14 19.08
C ASP A 697 -21.65 -20.26 18.01
N LEU A 698 -21.04 -20.02 16.83
CA LEU A 698 -20.70 -21.06 15.84
C LEU A 698 -19.85 -22.21 16.42
N VAL A 699 -18.85 -21.90 17.24
CA VAL A 699 -17.93 -22.87 17.84
C VAL A 699 -18.63 -23.81 18.81
N VAL A 700 -19.53 -23.28 19.65
CA VAL A 700 -20.27 -24.07 20.64
C VAL A 700 -21.26 -25.00 19.93
N ASP A 701 -22.02 -24.49 18.95
CA ASP A 701 -23.15 -25.24 18.37
C ASP A 701 -22.78 -26.16 17.20
N LYS A 702 -21.89 -25.70 16.31
CA LYS A 702 -21.74 -26.27 14.94
C LYS A 702 -20.31 -26.72 14.59
N ALA A 703 -19.29 -26.41 15.39
CA ALA A 703 -17.91 -26.77 15.04
C ALA A 703 -17.56 -28.24 15.31
N SER A 704 -16.63 -28.76 14.50
CA SER A 704 -15.93 -30.01 14.79
C SER A 704 -15.19 -29.90 16.12
N HIS A 705 -15.31 -30.92 16.96
CA HIS A 705 -14.62 -30.95 18.24
C HIS A 705 -14.28 -32.38 18.69
N TYR A 706 -13.27 -32.44 19.55
CA TYR A 706 -12.94 -33.60 20.37
C TYR A 706 -13.06 -33.20 21.83
N TYR A 707 -13.79 -33.99 22.60
CA TYR A 707 -13.95 -33.87 24.04
C TYR A 707 -13.45 -35.16 24.70
N LEU A 708 -12.70 -35.01 25.78
CA LEU A 708 -12.26 -36.10 26.65
C LEU A 708 -12.54 -35.71 28.10
N GLU A 709 -13.21 -36.58 28.84
CA GLU A 709 -13.46 -36.41 30.26
C GLU A 709 -13.00 -37.65 31.04
N LEU A 710 -12.26 -37.43 32.11
CA LEU A 710 -11.85 -38.45 33.08
C LEU A 710 -12.46 -38.10 34.43
N THR A 711 -13.33 -38.98 34.92
CA THR A 711 -14.08 -38.83 36.16
C THR A 711 -13.74 -39.97 37.12
N ASP A 712 -13.32 -39.63 38.33
CA ASP A 712 -13.12 -40.55 39.46
C ASP A 712 -14.18 -40.20 40.52
N TYR A 713 -15.04 -41.14 40.89
CA TYR A 713 -16.12 -40.88 41.87
C TYR A 713 -16.33 -42.05 42.83
N GLY A 714 -16.79 -41.77 44.06
CA GLY A 714 -16.95 -42.79 45.09
C GLY A 714 -18.08 -42.53 46.08
N VAL A 715 -18.74 -43.62 46.51
CA VAL A 715 -19.89 -43.65 47.43
C VAL A 715 -19.79 -44.91 48.30
N LYS A 716 -19.94 -44.80 49.63
CA LYS A 716 -19.98 -45.96 50.57
C LYS A 716 -18.90 -47.05 50.35
N GLY A 717 -17.67 -46.65 50.04
CA GLY A 717 -16.52 -47.54 49.83
C GLY A 717 -16.39 -48.10 48.39
N VAL A 718 -17.41 -47.92 47.57
CA VAL A 718 -17.43 -48.23 46.14
C VAL A 718 -16.86 -47.04 45.36
N ASN A 719 -16.03 -47.29 44.34
CA ASN A 719 -15.36 -46.24 43.55
C ASN A 719 -15.29 -46.61 42.07
N LEU A 720 -15.67 -45.69 41.18
CA LEU A 720 -15.69 -45.88 39.73
C LEU A 720 -14.80 -44.87 39.02
N LEU A 721 -14.00 -45.37 38.08
CA LEU A 721 -13.28 -44.56 37.10
C LEU A 721 -14.03 -44.61 35.76
N SER A 722 -14.39 -43.44 35.23
CA SER A 722 -15.03 -43.29 33.92
C SER A 722 -14.16 -42.46 33.00
N LEU A 723 -13.91 -42.96 31.78
CA LEU A 723 -13.27 -42.25 30.69
C LEU A 723 -14.29 -42.10 29.55
N SER A 724 -14.67 -40.86 29.24
CA SER A 724 -15.64 -40.53 28.19
C SER A 724 -14.94 -39.76 27.08
N GLN A 725 -15.10 -40.20 25.83
CA GLN A 725 -14.59 -39.51 24.64
C GLN A 725 -15.77 -39.17 23.72
N ASP A 726 -15.79 -37.97 23.15
CA ASP A 726 -16.79 -37.54 22.16
C ASP A 726 -16.07 -36.81 21.02
N LEU A 727 -16.31 -37.26 19.78
CA LEU A 727 -15.66 -36.76 18.57
C LEU A 727 -16.74 -36.45 17.54
N ARG A 728 -17.03 -35.16 17.36
CA ARG A 728 -17.90 -34.64 16.31
C ARG A 728 -17.04 -34.05 15.20
N LEU A 729 -17.12 -34.65 14.01
CA LEU A 729 -16.37 -34.24 12.81
C LEU A 729 -17.33 -33.78 11.73
N HIS A 730 -17.26 -32.51 11.35
CA HIS A 730 -17.88 -32.06 10.09
C HIS A 730 -17.22 -32.78 8.91
N LEU A 731 -18.03 -33.28 7.97
CA LEU A 731 -17.58 -34.03 6.80
C LEU A 731 -17.64 -33.14 5.54
N THR A 732 -18.78 -33.12 4.87
CA THR A 732 -19.06 -32.28 3.70
C THR A 732 -20.53 -31.84 3.73
N GLY A 733 -20.84 -30.69 3.13
CA GLY A 733 -22.18 -30.11 3.17
C GLY A 733 -22.70 -29.97 4.60
N ASN A 734 -23.79 -30.67 4.92
CA ASN A 734 -24.46 -30.61 6.22
C ASN A 734 -24.25 -31.87 7.08
N TYR A 735 -23.30 -32.73 6.73
CA TYR A 735 -23.07 -34.01 7.41
C TYR A 735 -21.96 -33.93 8.47
N TYR A 736 -22.19 -34.60 9.59
CA TYR A 736 -21.25 -34.80 10.68
C TYR A 736 -21.13 -36.29 11.04
N LEU A 737 -19.91 -36.74 11.34
CA LEU A 737 -19.62 -38.02 11.98
C LEU A 737 -19.51 -37.80 13.49
N ASN A 738 -20.24 -38.58 14.27
CA ASN A 738 -20.21 -38.57 15.73
C ASN A 738 -19.68 -39.92 16.22
N VAL A 739 -18.58 -39.92 16.99
CA VAL A 739 -18.00 -41.10 17.63
C VAL A 739 -17.92 -40.86 19.13
N LYS A 740 -18.59 -41.69 19.92
CA LYS A 740 -18.57 -41.61 21.39
C LYS A 740 -18.05 -42.91 21.98
N ASP A 741 -17.04 -42.82 22.84
CA ASP A 741 -16.45 -43.95 23.59
C ASP A 741 -16.66 -43.69 25.08
N THR A 742 -16.94 -44.73 25.87
CA THR A 742 -17.26 -44.58 27.30
C THR A 742 -16.87 -45.83 28.05
N PHE A 743 -15.67 -45.80 28.62
CA PHE A 743 -15.11 -46.88 29.42
C PHE A 743 -15.29 -46.60 30.90
N ARG A 744 -15.98 -47.50 31.61
CA ARG A 744 -16.18 -47.50 33.06
C ARG A 744 -15.43 -48.67 33.68
N TYR A 745 -14.81 -48.46 34.84
CA TYR A 745 -14.04 -49.50 35.52
C TYR A 745 -14.15 -49.38 37.05
N ASP A 746 -14.48 -50.49 37.70
CA ASP A 746 -14.55 -50.59 39.16
C ASP A 746 -13.14 -50.59 39.79
N ILE A 747 -12.85 -49.56 40.59
CA ILE A 747 -11.59 -49.40 41.33
C ILE A 747 -11.77 -49.55 42.85
N SER A 748 -12.89 -50.13 43.29
CA SER A 748 -13.23 -50.37 44.70
C SER A 748 -12.21 -51.22 45.46
N ARG A 749 -12.20 -51.06 46.79
CA ARG A 749 -11.28 -51.76 47.70
C ARG A 749 -12.04 -52.74 48.59
N GLY A 750 -11.80 -54.03 48.37
CA GLY A 750 -12.52 -55.14 49.00
C GLY A 750 -13.40 -55.88 47.99
N ASN A 751 -13.80 -57.10 48.33
CA ASN A 751 -14.72 -57.92 47.53
C ASN A 751 -16.17 -57.51 47.84
N VAL A 752 -16.53 -56.27 47.48
CA VAL A 752 -17.92 -55.79 47.57
C VAL A 752 -18.77 -56.43 46.45
N PHE A 753 -18.12 -56.76 45.33
CA PHE A 753 -18.67 -57.43 44.16
C PHE A 753 -17.67 -58.47 43.67
N ASP A 754 -18.17 -59.57 43.09
CA ASP A 754 -17.38 -60.79 42.93
C ASP A 754 -16.32 -60.72 41.81
N THR A 755 -16.41 -59.74 40.91
CA THR A 755 -15.37 -59.50 39.89
C THR A 755 -15.12 -58.01 39.61
N LYS A 756 -13.84 -57.61 39.60
CA LYS A 756 -13.41 -56.33 39.04
C LYS A 756 -13.48 -56.40 37.52
N ARG A 757 -14.45 -55.72 36.92
CA ARG A 757 -14.65 -55.70 35.47
C ARG A 757 -14.87 -54.28 34.96
N GLY A 758 -14.37 -54.04 33.74
CA GLY A 758 -14.68 -52.85 32.97
C GLY A 758 -15.88 -53.09 32.04
N LEU A 759 -16.61 -52.01 31.78
CA LEU A 759 -17.68 -51.93 30.79
C LEU A 759 -17.31 -50.84 29.78
N ASN A 760 -17.34 -51.13 28.48
CA ASN A 760 -17.18 -50.11 27.44
C ASN A 760 -18.45 -49.99 26.57
N ARG A 761 -18.85 -48.76 26.23
CA ARG A 761 -19.77 -48.43 25.13
C ARG A 761 -19.03 -47.63 24.06
N ILE A 762 -18.92 -48.18 22.85
CA ILE A 762 -18.54 -47.43 21.65
C ILE A 762 -19.78 -47.21 20.78
N SER A 763 -20.04 -45.96 20.40
CA SER A 763 -21.12 -45.53 19.54
C SER A 763 -20.57 -44.77 18.34
N VAL A 764 -21.00 -45.11 17.12
CA VAL A 764 -20.62 -44.44 15.87
C VAL A 764 -21.87 -44.11 15.07
N GLY A 765 -22.05 -42.85 14.70
CA GLY A 765 -23.23 -42.40 13.94
C GLY A 765 -22.99 -41.19 13.06
N LEU A 766 -23.96 -40.93 12.19
CA LEU A 766 -24.01 -39.77 11.30
C LEU A 766 -25.14 -38.85 11.72
N GLU A 767 -24.86 -37.55 11.70
CA GLU A 767 -25.82 -36.47 11.85
C GLU A 767 -25.90 -35.70 10.53
N ARG A 768 -27.10 -35.29 10.14
CA ARG A 768 -27.37 -34.43 9.00
C ARG A 768 -28.20 -33.24 9.45
N LEU A 769 -27.67 -32.03 9.28
CA LEU A 769 -28.48 -30.81 9.38
C LEU A 769 -29.36 -30.71 8.13
N LEU A 770 -30.68 -30.69 8.29
CA LEU A 770 -31.63 -30.54 7.20
C LEU A 770 -31.75 -29.05 6.80
N ASP A 771 -31.71 -28.17 7.78
CA ASP A 771 -31.60 -26.71 7.68
C ASP A 771 -31.05 -26.15 9.01
N TYR A 772 -31.16 -24.85 9.25
CA TYR A 772 -30.75 -24.21 10.50
C TYR A 772 -31.52 -24.73 11.74
N ASN A 773 -32.83 -25.01 11.58
CA ASN A 773 -33.73 -25.42 12.67
C ASN A 773 -33.72 -26.93 12.92
N ARG A 774 -33.38 -27.76 11.93
CA ARG A 774 -33.66 -29.21 11.96
C ARG A 774 -32.44 -30.08 11.74
N SER A 775 -32.26 -31.13 12.55
CA SER A 775 -31.27 -32.19 12.32
C SER A 775 -31.84 -33.59 12.52
N LEU A 776 -31.24 -34.55 11.82
CA LEU A 776 -31.52 -35.98 11.94
C LEU A 776 -30.20 -36.69 12.26
N PHE A 777 -30.17 -37.54 13.29
CA PHE A 777 -28.97 -38.28 13.69
C PHE A 777 -29.27 -39.76 13.91
N ALA A 778 -28.39 -40.64 13.45
CA ALA A 778 -28.53 -42.08 13.61
C ALA A 778 -27.17 -42.75 13.77
N GLY A 779 -27.09 -43.80 14.59
CA GLY A 779 -25.83 -44.51 14.82
C GLY A 779 -26.00 -45.92 15.36
N VAL A 780 -24.91 -46.68 15.30
CA VAL A 780 -24.77 -48.00 15.90
C VAL A 780 -24.00 -47.90 17.20
N THR A 781 -24.35 -48.78 18.15
CA THR A 781 -23.74 -48.83 19.49
C THR A 781 -23.31 -50.25 19.79
N VAL A 782 -22.14 -50.43 20.38
CA VAL A 782 -21.63 -51.71 20.88
C VAL A 782 -21.26 -51.54 22.34
N VAL A 783 -21.91 -52.32 23.22
CA VAL A 783 -21.57 -52.39 24.64
C VAL A 783 -20.86 -53.72 24.92
N ARG A 784 -19.77 -53.69 25.67
CA ARG A 784 -19.00 -54.88 26.08
C ARG A 784 -18.69 -54.84 27.57
N GLY A 785 -18.94 -55.95 28.26
CA GLY A 785 -18.61 -56.12 29.68
C GLY A 785 -18.33 -57.58 30.00
N GLY A 786 -17.18 -57.86 30.60
CA GLY A 786 -16.68 -59.23 30.77
C GLY A 786 -16.59 -59.99 29.43
N SER A 787 -17.24 -61.15 29.36
CA SER A 787 -17.39 -61.98 28.16
C SER A 787 -18.53 -61.53 27.22
N HIS A 788 -19.43 -60.66 27.66
CA HIS A 788 -20.64 -60.31 26.92
C HIS A 788 -20.44 -59.08 26.02
N THR A 789 -21.08 -59.09 24.86
CA THR A 789 -21.11 -57.96 23.91
C THR A 789 -22.53 -57.83 23.33
N LEU A 790 -23.12 -56.63 23.40
CA LEU A 790 -24.46 -56.34 22.91
C LEU A 790 -24.44 -55.29 21.79
N GLY A 791 -25.13 -55.61 20.70
CA GLY A 791 -25.38 -54.70 19.58
C GLY A 791 -26.63 -53.84 19.78
N GLY A 792 -26.46 -52.54 19.59
CA GLY A 792 -27.44 -51.48 19.79
C GLY A 792 -27.30 -50.36 18.75
N GLY A 793 -27.89 -49.21 19.06
CA GLY A 793 -27.89 -48.03 18.21
C GLY A 793 -28.96 -47.02 18.61
N TYR A 794 -28.98 -45.90 17.91
CA TYR A 794 -29.90 -44.80 18.15
C TYR A 794 -30.38 -44.16 16.84
N LEU A 795 -31.56 -43.57 16.90
CA LEU A 795 -32.14 -42.70 15.87
C LEU A 795 -32.82 -41.54 16.59
N GLY A 796 -32.46 -40.31 16.24
CA GLY A 796 -33.09 -39.13 16.81
C GLY A 796 -33.23 -37.98 15.83
N TYR A 797 -34.13 -37.07 16.17
CA TYR A 797 -34.52 -35.92 15.36
C TYR A 797 -34.69 -34.72 16.27
N THR A 798 -34.01 -33.63 15.95
CA THR A 798 -34.09 -32.35 16.65
C THR A 798 -34.75 -31.32 15.74
N ALA A 799 -35.72 -30.58 16.26
CA ALA A 799 -36.36 -29.47 15.57
C ALA A 799 -36.46 -28.25 16.49
N GLN A 800 -36.04 -27.10 15.97
CA GLN A 800 -36.37 -25.79 16.52
C GLN A 800 -37.77 -25.38 16.04
N LEU A 801 -38.63 -25.05 17.00
CA LEU A 801 -40.05 -24.73 16.85
C LEU A 801 -40.24 -23.21 17.03
N TRP A 802 -41.44 -22.79 17.45
CA TRP A 802 -41.74 -21.39 17.76
C TRP A 802 -40.81 -20.82 18.85
N HIS A 803 -40.55 -19.52 18.82
CA HIS A 803 -39.77 -18.79 19.84
C HIS A 803 -38.43 -19.45 20.22
N GLN A 804 -37.67 -19.93 19.23
CA GLN A 804 -36.38 -20.62 19.41
C GLN A 804 -36.42 -21.94 20.23
N SER A 805 -37.60 -22.40 20.64
CA SER A 805 -37.77 -23.63 21.44
C SER A 805 -37.24 -24.86 20.69
N THR A 806 -36.55 -25.77 21.37
CA THR A 806 -36.02 -26.99 20.74
C THR A 806 -36.73 -28.24 21.26
N ALA A 807 -37.06 -29.17 20.36
CA ALA A 807 -37.58 -30.49 20.69
C ALA A 807 -36.67 -31.55 20.08
N THR A 808 -36.20 -32.51 20.88
CA THR A 808 -35.37 -33.64 20.45
C THR A 808 -36.04 -34.95 20.85
N LEU A 809 -36.47 -35.75 19.87
CA LEU A 809 -36.92 -37.12 20.09
C LEU A 809 -35.77 -38.08 19.76
N THR A 810 -35.41 -38.96 20.70
CA THR A 810 -34.40 -40.01 20.52
C THR A 810 -34.95 -41.38 20.86
N LEU A 811 -34.86 -42.32 19.92
CA LEU A 811 -35.07 -43.74 20.11
C LEU A 811 -33.70 -44.42 20.25
N PHE A 812 -33.52 -45.29 21.23
CA PHE A 812 -32.22 -45.90 21.51
C PHE A 812 -32.31 -47.36 21.99
N LYS A 813 -31.24 -48.13 21.77
CA LYS A 813 -31.05 -49.50 22.23
C LYS A 813 -29.59 -49.72 22.59
N GLY A 814 -29.33 -50.31 23.76
CA GLY A 814 -27.96 -50.60 24.19
C GLY A 814 -27.27 -49.38 24.79
N GLU A 815 -28.04 -48.48 25.40
CA GLU A 815 -27.48 -47.32 26.10
C GLU A 815 -27.12 -47.65 27.55
N LEU A 816 -26.15 -46.92 28.10
CA LEU A 816 -25.74 -47.08 29.49
C LEU A 816 -26.76 -46.42 30.43
N THR A 817 -26.69 -46.78 31.71
CA THR A 817 -27.63 -46.32 32.73
C THR A 817 -26.96 -46.28 34.11
N ASP A 818 -27.50 -45.45 34.99
CA ASP A 818 -26.95 -45.13 36.31
C ASP A 818 -28.10 -44.94 37.32
N GLU A 819 -29.10 -45.83 37.29
CA GLU A 819 -30.23 -45.78 38.23
C GLU A 819 -29.81 -46.32 39.62
N SER A 820 -28.93 -47.31 39.59
CA SER A 820 -28.25 -47.94 40.73
C SER A 820 -26.79 -48.25 40.37
N PHE A 821 -25.97 -48.56 41.37
CA PHE A 821 -24.59 -48.97 41.13
C PHE A 821 -24.49 -50.24 40.26
N LEU A 822 -25.29 -51.29 40.58
CA LEU A 822 -25.31 -52.53 39.79
C LEU A 822 -25.72 -52.27 38.34
N SER A 823 -26.67 -51.36 38.11
CA SER A 823 -27.08 -50.98 36.77
C SER A 823 -25.92 -50.37 35.95
N SER A 824 -25.05 -49.58 36.59
CA SER A 824 -23.90 -48.93 35.95
C SER A 824 -22.78 -49.87 35.49
N LEU A 825 -22.75 -51.10 36.02
CA LEU A 825 -21.76 -52.15 35.70
C LEU A 825 -22.30 -53.30 34.84
N GLY A 826 -23.62 -53.51 34.79
CA GLY A 826 -24.19 -54.75 34.26
C GLY A 826 -25.50 -54.63 33.48
N VAL A 827 -26.03 -53.42 33.29
CA VAL A 827 -27.32 -53.20 32.63
C VAL A 827 -27.18 -52.21 31.46
N VAL A 828 -27.94 -52.48 30.39
CA VAL A 828 -28.20 -51.54 29.31
C VAL A 828 -29.69 -51.25 29.19
N ARG A 829 -30.03 -50.04 28.77
CA ARG A 829 -31.40 -49.62 28.50
C ARG A 829 -31.68 -49.52 27.00
N ARG A 830 -32.95 -49.73 26.64
CA ARG A 830 -33.53 -49.39 25.33
C ARG A 830 -34.85 -48.66 25.56
N GLY A 831 -35.20 -47.69 24.74
CA GLY A 831 -36.33 -46.83 25.04
C GLY A 831 -36.50 -45.65 24.09
N ALA A 832 -37.31 -44.70 24.53
CA ALA A 832 -37.54 -43.42 23.88
C ALA A 832 -37.36 -42.30 24.91
N GLN A 833 -36.73 -41.20 24.49
CA GLN A 833 -36.55 -39.98 25.26
C GLN A 833 -36.95 -38.78 24.41
N LEU A 834 -37.80 -37.90 24.96
CA LEU A 834 -38.23 -36.65 24.38
C LEU A 834 -37.73 -35.52 25.28
N GLU A 835 -36.86 -34.68 24.74
CA GLU A 835 -36.34 -33.48 25.39
C GLU A 835 -36.97 -32.24 24.75
N PHE A 836 -37.31 -31.26 25.58
CA PHE A 836 -37.96 -30.02 25.16
C PHE A 836 -37.35 -28.85 25.94
N THR A 837 -36.89 -27.82 25.23
CA THR A 837 -36.38 -26.58 25.80
C THR A 837 -37.23 -25.42 25.31
N PHE A 838 -37.82 -24.65 26.23
CA PHE A 838 -38.69 -23.51 25.95
C PHE A 838 -38.12 -22.23 26.60
N PRO A 839 -37.46 -21.34 25.84
CA PRO A 839 -37.03 -20.04 26.35
C PRO A 839 -38.22 -19.05 26.31
N PHE A 840 -38.78 -18.72 27.47
CA PHE A 840 -39.84 -17.70 27.57
C PHE A 840 -39.35 -16.32 27.13
N TYR A 841 -38.10 -16.00 27.46
CA TYR A 841 -37.37 -14.78 27.09
C TYR A 841 -35.88 -14.97 27.44
N ASN A 842 -35.01 -14.03 27.05
CA ASN A 842 -33.54 -14.05 27.19
C ASN A 842 -32.98 -14.29 28.62
N ARG A 843 -33.84 -14.43 29.63
CA ARG A 843 -33.50 -14.68 31.04
C ARG A 843 -34.27 -15.84 31.68
N LEU A 844 -35.23 -16.48 31.02
CA LEU A 844 -36.03 -17.55 31.63
C LEU A 844 -36.26 -18.69 30.62
N SER A 845 -35.89 -19.91 31.00
CA SER A 845 -36.04 -21.11 30.19
C SER A 845 -36.61 -22.27 31.00
N LEU A 846 -37.47 -23.07 30.37
CA LEU A 846 -37.91 -24.37 30.86
C LEU A 846 -37.19 -25.47 30.06
N PHE A 847 -36.57 -26.43 30.75
CA PHE A 847 -36.12 -27.69 30.17
C PHE A 847 -37.00 -28.82 30.71
N THR A 848 -37.41 -29.74 29.84
CA THR A 848 -38.21 -30.92 30.19
C THR A 848 -37.67 -32.14 29.46
N SER A 849 -37.39 -33.23 30.18
CA SER A 849 -36.98 -34.52 29.63
C SER A 849 -37.93 -35.62 30.09
N LEU A 850 -38.59 -36.26 29.13
CA LEU A 850 -39.50 -37.39 29.31
C LEU A 850 -38.83 -38.64 28.75
N SER A 851 -38.75 -39.74 29.51
CA SER A 851 -38.29 -41.02 28.95
C SER A 851 -39.08 -42.24 29.45
N TYR A 852 -39.18 -43.23 28.56
CA TYR A 852 -39.62 -44.58 28.87
C TYR A 852 -38.51 -45.55 28.53
N ASN A 853 -38.05 -46.31 29.52
CA ASN A 853 -36.87 -47.18 29.43
C ASN A 853 -37.27 -48.64 29.71
N ARG A 854 -36.66 -49.59 29.00
CA ARG A 854 -36.65 -51.02 29.34
C ARG A 854 -35.20 -51.47 29.56
N TYR A 855 -34.96 -52.06 30.71
CA TYR A 855 -33.64 -52.45 31.20
C TYR A 855 -33.37 -53.93 30.93
N TYR A 856 -32.13 -54.24 30.55
CA TYR A 856 -31.67 -55.57 30.23
C TYR A 856 -30.25 -55.78 30.76
N SER A 857 -29.94 -56.96 31.30
CA SER A 857 -28.57 -57.32 31.67
C SER A 857 -27.69 -57.53 30.43
N LEU A 858 -26.36 -57.52 30.58
CA LEU A 858 -25.44 -57.65 29.43
C LEU A 858 -25.52 -59.00 28.69
N ASP A 859 -26.09 -60.04 29.29
CA ASP A 859 -26.39 -61.30 28.61
C ASP A 859 -27.69 -61.25 27.76
N GLY A 860 -28.44 -60.15 27.83
CA GLY A 860 -29.68 -59.93 27.10
C GLY A 860 -30.95 -60.21 27.91
N SER A 861 -30.84 -60.71 29.15
CA SER A 861 -31.97 -60.96 30.06
C SER A 861 -32.72 -59.66 30.38
N TYR A 862 -34.05 -59.70 30.48
CA TYR A 862 -34.87 -58.54 30.87
C TYR A 862 -34.84 -58.33 32.39
N VAL A 863 -34.71 -57.07 32.82
CA VAL A 863 -34.59 -56.67 34.24
C VAL A 863 -35.80 -55.87 34.71
N GLY A 864 -36.36 -55.00 33.85
CA GLY A 864 -37.48 -54.15 34.25
C GLY A 864 -37.73 -52.97 33.31
N ASN A 865 -38.52 -52.00 33.74
CA ASN A 865 -38.78 -50.75 33.01
C ASN A 865 -38.91 -49.53 33.92
N SER A 866 -38.87 -48.34 33.33
CA SER A 866 -39.15 -47.08 34.03
C SER A 866 -39.87 -46.06 33.17
N ARG A 867 -40.53 -45.11 33.84
CA ARG A 867 -41.00 -43.83 33.31
C ARG A 867 -40.33 -42.73 34.12
N LYS A 868 -39.70 -41.77 33.43
CA LYS A 868 -38.94 -40.68 34.06
C LYS A 868 -39.38 -39.35 33.46
N LEU A 869 -39.70 -38.39 34.31
CA LEU A 869 -39.87 -36.98 33.99
C LEU A 869 -38.83 -36.18 34.80
N TYR A 870 -38.04 -35.38 34.10
CA TYR A 870 -37.25 -34.31 34.70
C TYR A 870 -37.71 -32.97 34.11
N THR A 871 -37.89 -31.97 34.95
CA THR A 871 -38.26 -30.62 34.56
C THR A 871 -37.40 -29.63 35.33
N GLU A 872 -36.76 -28.67 34.65
CA GLU A 872 -36.06 -27.56 35.29
C GLU A 872 -36.55 -26.22 34.72
N LEU A 873 -36.90 -25.29 35.60
CA LEU A 873 -37.07 -23.88 35.28
C LEU A 873 -35.80 -23.13 35.70
N SER A 874 -35.09 -22.55 34.73
CA SER A 874 -33.82 -21.86 34.92
C SER A 874 -33.96 -20.35 34.64
N PHE A 875 -33.58 -19.51 35.61
CA PHE A 875 -33.55 -18.05 35.48
C PHE A 875 -32.11 -17.52 35.43
N GLN A 876 -31.75 -16.90 34.30
CA GLN A 876 -30.42 -16.35 34.03
C GLN A 876 -30.42 -14.83 34.25
N GLU A 877 -29.94 -14.36 35.40
CA GLU A 877 -29.82 -12.91 35.63
C GLU A 877 -28.71 -12.30 34.74
N ARG A 878 -27.63 -13.06 34.50
CA ARG A 878 -26.43 -12.58 33.80
C ARG A 878 -25.79 -13.69 32.98
N SER A 879 -25.44 -13.38 31.73
CA SER A 879 -24.81 -14.30 30.76
C SER A 879 -23.33 -13.99 30.46
N GLN A 880 -22.77 -12.89 30.99
CA GLN A 880 -21.34 -12.58 30.89
C GLN A 880 -20.62 -12.97 32.19
N TYR A 881 -19.41 -13.53 32.12
CA TYR A 881 -18.68 -14.02 33.31
C TYR A 881 -18.64 -13.01 34.49
N PRO A 882 -18.88 -13.44 35.74
CA PRO A 882 -19.51 -14.70 36.08
C PRO A 882 -20.99 -14.69 35.66
N ASP A 883 -21.41 -15.74 34.97
CA ASP A 883 -22.84 -16.04 34.78
C ASP A 883 -23.50 -16.39 36.12
N TYR A 884 -24.78 -16.08 36.24
CA TYR A 884 -25.61 -16.39 37.40
C TYR A 884 -26.91 -17.03 36.90
N LYS A 885 -27.15 -18.28 37.28
CA LYS A 885 -28.34 -19.05 36.94
C LYS A 885 -28.97 -19.59 38.23
N PHE A 886 -30.25 -19.32 38.43
CA PHE A 886 -31.05 -19.93 39.48
C PHE A 886 -31.89 -21.05 38.86
N ARG A 887 -31.95 -22.21 39.49
CA ARG A 887 -32.60 -23.42 38.97
C ARG A 887 -33.67 -23.89 39.96
N LEU A 888 -34.85 -24.23 39.47
CA LEU A 888 -35.91 -24.94 40.21
C LEU A 888 -36.23 -26.21 39.43
N PHE A 889 -35.99 -27.39 40.03
CA PHE A 889 -36.09 -28.66 39.33
C PHE A 889 -36.96 -29.70 40.04
N LEU A 890 -37.65 -30.51 39.22
CA LEU A 890 -38.53 -31.60 39.63
C LEU A 890 -38.12 -32.88 38.89
N ASN A 891 -37.89 -33.96 39.63
CA ASN A 891 -37.79 -35.32 39.12
C ASN A 891 -39.03 -36.11 39.56
N LEU A 892 -39.70 -36.79 38.64
CA LEU A 892 -40.66 -37.86 38.93
C LEU A 892 -40.17 -39.14 38.24
N ASN A 893 -39.78 -40.15 39.01
CA ASN A 893 -39.25 -41.40 38.49
C ASN A 893 -40.04 -42.60 39.02
N SER A 894 -40.63 -43.39 38.12
CA SER A 894 -41.30 -44.64 38.44
C SER A 894 -40.54 -45.80 37.84
N TYR A 895 -40.14 -46.77 38.66
CA TYR A 895 -39.44 -47.99 38.24
C TYR A 895 -40.29 -49.21 38.53
N TYR A 896 -40.12 -50.25 37.72
CA TYR A 896 -40.73 -51.56 37.90
C TYR A 896 -39.70 -52.63 37.50
N GLU A 897 -39.21 -53.37 38.49
CA GLU A 897 -38.30 -54.49 38.34
C GLU A 897 -39.11 -55.78 38.22
N THR A 898 -38.67 -56.72 37.37
CA THR A 898 -39.27 -58.05 37.24
C THR A 898 -38.33 -59.09 37.81
N ASP A 899 -38.87 -60.14 38.43
CA ASP A 899 -38.07 -61.23 38.99
C ASP A 899 -37.07 -61.80 37.97
N HIS A 900 -35.80 -61.74 38.33
CA HIS A 900 -34.68 -62.30 37.58
C HIS A 900 -33.73 -63.03 38.53
N THR A 901 -33.13 -64.11 38.04
CA THR A 901 -32.10 -64.89 38.75
C THR A 901 -31.08 -65.42 37.74
N GLY A 902 -29.84 -65.62 38.18
CA GLY A 902 -28.76 -66.19 37.36
C GLY A 902 -28.27 -65.32 36.19
N THR A 903 -28.75 -64.09 36.06
CA THR A 903 -28.33 -63.16 35.00
C THR A 903 -26.89 -62.68 35.20
N TYR A 904 -26.33 -61.96 34.23
CA TYR A 904 -25.00 -61.36 34.34
C TYR A 904 -24.92 -60.34 35.49
N VAL A 905 -26.00 -59.61 35.80
CA VAL A 905 -26.00 -58.63 36.89
C VAL A 905 -26.17 -59.28 38.28
N ASP A 906 -26.92 -60.37 38.40
CA ASP A 906 -26.95 -61.19 39.62
C ASP A 906 -25.56 -61.78 39.92
N ARG A 907 -24.87 -62.27 38.87
CA ARG A 907 -23.49 -62.75 38.94
C ARG A 907 -22.44 -61.64 39.16
N LEU A 908 -22.81 -60.36 39.10
CA LEU A 908 -21.98 -59.25 39.58
C LEU A 908 -22.25 -58.92 41.05
N SER A 909 -23.51 -59.01 41.50
CA SER A 909 -23.88 -58.73 42.90
C SER A 909 -23.36 -59.78 43.88
N GLY A 910 -23.06 -61.00 43.41
CA GLY A 910 -22.63 -62.13 44.24
C GLY A 910 -23.78 -62.74 45.06
N LYS A 911 -25.02 -62.41 44.72
CA LYS A 911 -26.25 -62.86 45.39
C LYS A 911 -27.19 -63.48 44.35
N GLU A 912 -27.98 -64.46 44.76
CA GLU A 912 -29.00 -65.07 43.89
C GLU A 912 -30.10 -64.06 43.48
N ARG A 913 -30.31 -63.02 44.30
CA ARG A 913 -31.24 -61.91 44.08
C ARG A 913 -30.75 -60.67 44.82
N GLU A 914 -30.69 -59.52 44.15
CA GLU A 914 -30.41 -58.19 44.70
C GLU A 914 -31.08 -57.15 43.78
N ASN A 915 -31.76 -56.14 44.33
CA ASN A 915 -32.49 -55.17 43.50
C ASN A 915 -31.54 -54.37 42.60
N VAL A 916 -31.79 -54.37 41.30
CA VAL A 916 -30.97 -53.72 40.27
C VAL A 916 -31.49 -52.34 39.91
N LEU A 917 -32.77 -52.04 40.14
CA LEU A 917 -33.40 -50.74 39.93
C LEU A 917 -33.79 -50.09 41.28
N PRO A 918 -33.75 -48.75 41.38
CA PRO A 918 -34.25 -48.04 42.56
C PRO A 918 -35.77 -48.15 42.72
N SER A 919 -36.26 -47.98 43.95
CA SER A 919 -37.67 -47.67 44.21
C SER A 919 -38.12 -46.41 43.47
N GLY A 920 -39.40 -46.33 43.11
CA GLY A 920 -40.00 -45.10 42.57
C GLY A 920 -39.86 -43.92 43.54
N PHE A 921 -39.48 -42.74 43.03
CA PHE A 921 -39.27 -41.54 43.84
C PHE A 921 -39.67 -40.26 43.09
N TYR A 922 -39.96 -39.21 43.85
CA TYR A 922 -39.91 -37.84 43.35
C TYR A 922 -38.85 -37.05 44.11
N SER A 923 -38.26 -36.06 43.45
CA SER A 923 -37.48 -35.03 44.13
C SER A 923 -37.76 -33.63 43.59
N LEU A 924 -37.82 -32.64 44.49
CA LEU A 924 -38.02 -31.23 44.19
C LEU A 924 -36.87 -30.44 44.80
N GLY A 925 -36.23 -29.57 44.03
CA GLY A 925 -35.04 -28.86 44.49
C GLY A 925 -34.79 -27.51 43.85
N VAL A 926 -33.90 -26.76 44.49
CA VAL A 926 -33.42 -25.46 44.02
C VAL A 926 -31.89 -25.48 43.91
N GLY A 927 -31.35 -24.79 42.91
CA GLY A 927 -29.91 -24.71 42.65
C GLY A 927 -29.45 -23.33 42.20
N VAL A 928 -28.16 -23.09 42.34
CA VAL A 928 -27.48 -21.86 41.91
C VAL A 928 -26.19 -22.23 41.20
N ASN A 929 -26.02 -21.70 40.00
CA ASN A 929 -24.77 -21.74 39.25
C ASN A 929 -24.09 -20.38 39.28
N TRP A 930 -22.78 -20.40 39.41
CA TRP A 930 -21.92 -19.23 39.31
C TRP A 930 -20.74 -19.54 38.40
N GLY A 931 -20.66 -18.87 37.25
CA GLY A 931 -19.61 -19.14 36.26
C GLY A 931 -19.72 -20.49 35.56
N PHE A 932 -20.80 -21.27 35.75
CA PHE A 932 -20.86 -22.68 35.35
C PHE A 932 -21.01 -22.88 33.84
N ASP A 933 -21.59 -21.92 33.11
CA ASP A 933 -21.61 -21.94 31.64
C ASP A 933 -20.17 -21.87 31.04
N HIS A 934 -19.17 -21.61 31.89
CA HIS A 934 -17.74 -21.61 31.55
C HIS A 934 -17.03 -22.96 31.81
N ARG A 935 -17.73 -24.00 32.27
CA ARG A 935 -17.19 -25.38 32.33
C ARG A 935 -16.87 -25.92 30.93
N ASP A 936 -17.75 -25.62 29.97
CA ASP A 936 -17.85 -26.35 28.70
C ASP A 936 -17.67 -25.48 27.43
N SER A 937 -17.50 -24.16 27.58
CA SER A 937 -17.42 -23.16 26.50
C SER A 937 -15.99 -22.63 26.23
N PHE A 938 -15.79 -21.90 25.11
CA PHE A 938 -14.45 -21.43 24.71
C PHE A 938 -14.06 -20.08 25.35
N ILE A 939 -13.05 -20.10 26.24
CA ILE A 939 -12.74 -18.96 27.13
C ILE A 939 -11.25 -18.62 27.11
N LYS A 940 -10.92 -17.34 26.90
CA LYS A 940 -9.52 -16.89 26.72
C LYS A 940 -8.63 -17.00 27.98
N SER A 941 -9.24 -17.05 29.17
CA SER A 941 -8.61 -16.98 30.49
C SER A 941 -9.19 -18.01 31.44
N TRP A 942 -8.41 -18.46 32.43
CA TRP A 942 -8.88 -19.38 33.46
C TRP A 942 -9.85 -18.69 34.43
N ARG A 943 -10.96 -19.35 34.76
CA ARG A 943 -12.05 -18.86 35.58
C ARG A 943 -12.54 -19.94 36.55
N PRO A 944 -12.72 -19.65 37.85
CA PRO A 944 -13.42 -20.55 38.76
C PRO A 944 -14.92 -20.58 38.45
N TYR A 945 -15.56 -21.69 38.79
CA TYR A 945 -17.01 -21.91 38.67
C TYR A 945 -17.55 -22.78 39.81
N PHE A 946 -18.87 -22.72 40.00
CA PHE A 946 -19.62 -23.36 41.08
C PHE A 946 -21.01 -23.80 40.59
N ASP A 947 -21.46 -24.97 41.02
CA ASP A 947 -22.86 -25.37 41.06
C ASP A 947 -23.17 -25.86 42.48
N GLY A 948 -24.31 -25.45 43.04
CA GLY A 948 -24.78 -25.95 44.32
C GLY A 948 -26.29 -26.10 44.30
N SER A 949 -26.82 -27.20 44.84
CA SER A 949 -28.26 -27.43 44.92
C SER A 949 -28.68 -28.13 46.20
N VAL A 950 -29.94 -27.93 46.59
CA VAL A 950 -30.60 -28.61 47.70
C VAL A 950 -31.95 -29.11 47.21
N SER A 951 -32.27 -30.37 47.47
CA SER A 951 -33.54 -30.99 47.09
C SER A 951 -34.12 -31.84 48.21
N TYR A 952 -35.44 -31.95 48.25
CA TYR A 952 -36.14 -32.98 49.01
C TYR A 952 -36.46 -34.16 48.09
N ASN A 953 -36.27 -35.39 48.57
CA ASN A 953 -36.48 -36.63 47.84
C ASN A 953 -37.30 -37.61 48.68
N SER A 954 -38.36 -38.15 48.08
CA SER A 954 -39.36 -38.97 48.77
C SER A 954 -38.84 -40.29 49.35
N GLN A 955 -37.66 -40.76 48.92
CA GLN A 955 -37.02 -41.99 49.44
C GLN A 955 -35.86 -41.72 50.40
N TYR A 956 -35.18 -40.57 50.29
CA TYR A 956 -33.90 -40.32 50.98
C TYR A 956 -33.89 -39.08 51.89
N GLY A 957 -34.91 -38.22 51.82
CA GLY A 957 -35.06 -37.04 52.68
C GLY A 957 -34.40 -35.80 52.07
N ALA A 958 -33.46 -35.19 52.80
CA ALA A 958 -32.79 -33.97 52.36
C ALA A 958 -31.47 -34.29 51.63
N ASP A 959 -31.45 -33.98 50.34
CA ASP A 959 -30.33 -34.16 49.43
C ASP A 959 -29.64 -32.80 49.17
N CYS A 960 -28.33 -32.83 48.93
CA CYS A 960 -27.54 -31.64 48.67
C CYS A 960 -26.42 -31.98 47.69
N SER A 961 -26.15 -31.11 46.72
CA SER A 961 -25.00 -31.21 45.80
C SER A 961 -24.17 -29.94 45.83
N LEU A 962 -22.86 -30.09 45.69
CA LEU A 962 -21.90 -29.00 45.56
C LEU A 962 -20.80 -29.43 44.61
N VAL A 963 -20.58 -28.68 43.53
CA VAL A 963 -19.46 -28.84 42.59
C VAL A 963 -18.72 -27.52 42.50
N VAL A 964 -17.39 -27.56 42.64
CA VAL A 964 -16.50 -26.41 42.47
C VAL A 964 -15.37 -26.77 41.53
N GLY A 965 -15.06 -25.88 40.59
CA GLY A 965 -14.05 -26.13 39.58
C GLY A 965 -13.39 -24.88 39.04
N VAL A 966 -12.46 -25.09 38.12
CA VAL A 966 -11.78 -24.03 37.37
C VAL A 966 -11.59 -24.47 35.93
N GLY A 967 -11.93 -23.61 34.97
CA GLY A 967 -11.88 -23.89 33.54
C GLY A 967 -11.18 -22.79 32.75
N GLY A 968 -10.44 -23.15 31.71
CA GLY A 968 -9.83 -22.20 30.78
C GLY A 968 -9.03 -22.83 29.64
N ARG A 969 -8.75 -22.03 28.62
CA ARG A 969 -7.92 -22.39 27.46
C ARG A 969 -6.47 -22.78 27.83
N LEU A 970 -5.95 -23.80 27.17
CA LEU A 970 -4.54 -24.23 27.23
C LEU A 970 -3.74 -23.68 26.05
N THR A 971 -4.28 -23.72 24.83
CA THR A 971 -3.59 -23.34 23.60
C THR A 971 -4.40 -22.35 22.75
N ARG A 972 -5.10 -22.82 21.71
CA ARG A 972 -6.02 -22.08 20.84
C ARG A 972 -7.14 -23.03 20.41
N LYS A 973 -8.39 -22.53 20.36
CA LYS A 973 -9.60 -23.35 20.15
C LYS A 973 -9.71 -24.53 21.13
N ASP A 974 -9.33 -24.35 22.39
CA ASP A 974 -9.55 -25.36 23.44
C ASP A 974 -10.00 -24.75 24.77
N ASN A 975 -10.57 -25.61 25.62
CA ASN A 975 -10.91 -25.38 27.01
C ASN A 975 -10.53 -26.63 27.82
N PHE A 976 -9.96 -26.43 29.00
CA PHE A 976 -9.66 -27.50 29.95
C PHE A 976 -10.25 -27.12 31.31
N HIS A 977 -10.89 -28.07 32.00
CA HIS A 977 -11.41 -27.85 33.35
C HIS A 977 -11.01 -28.97 34.31
N VAL A 978 -10.99 -28.63 35.60
CA VAL A 978 -10.91 -29.59 36.72
C VAL A 978 -11.91 -29.17 37.78
N GLU A 979 -12.65 -30.13 38.32
CA GLU A 979 -13.67 -29.93 39.34
C GLU A 979 -13.62 -31.01 40.42
N LEU A 980 -13.98 -30.61 41.65
CA LEU A 980 -14.37 -31.53 42.71
C LEU A 980 -15.80 -31.26 43.10
N GLY A 981 -16.53 -32.31 43.45
CA GLY A 981 -17.86 -32.20 44.03
C GLY A 981 -18.11 -33.19 45.16
N THR A 982 -19.15 -32.87 45.92
CA THR A 982 -19.74 -33.70 46.97
C THR A 982 -21.25 -33.71 46.80
N PHE A 983 -21.88 -34.83 47.12
CA PHE A 983 -23.33 -34.99 47.04
C PHE A 983 -23.84 -35.92 48.15
N ASN A 984 -25.06 -35.68 48.62
CA ASN A 984 -25.82 -36.65 49.41
C ASN A 984 -26.98 -37.19 48.59
N SER A 985 -27.13 -38.52 48.61
CA SER A 985 -27.93 -39.34 47.68
C SER A 985 -27.31 -39.49 46.28
N PHE A 986 -27.16 -40.73 45.83
CA PHE A 986 -26.74 -41.11 44.47
C PHE A 986 -27.03 -42.61 44.25
N ASN A 987 -27.33 -43.04 43.01
CA ASN A 987 -27.49 -44.46 42.64
C ASN A 987 -28.32 -45.30 43.65
N ALA A 988 -29.51 -44.80 44.03
CA ALA A 988 -30.42 -45.39 45.02
C ALA A 988 -29.98 -45.42 46.50
N LEU A 989 -28.84 -44.80 46.84
CA LEU A 989 -28.23 -44.86 48.18
C LEU A 989 -28.23 -43.49 48.87
N ASN A 990 -28.95 -43.37 49.99
CA ASN A 990 -28.77 -42.25 50.92
C ASN A 990 -27.37 -42.34 51.57
N SER A 991 -26.44 -41.52 51.08
CA SER A 991 -25.07 -41.44 51.55
C SER A 991 -24.33 -40.30 50.86
N TRP A 992 -23.36 -39.74 51.58
CA TRP A 992 -22.34 -38.87 51.01
C TRP A 992 -21.46 -39.62 50.01
N GLY A 993 -21.27 -38.99 48.86
CA GLY A 993 -20.29 -39.37 47.85
C GLY A 993 -19.51 -38.17 47.36
N TRP A 994 -18.46 -38.44 46.60
CA TRP A 994 -17.56 -37.43 46.03
C TRP A 994 -17.30 -37.72 44.56
N ILE A 995 -16.95 -36.67 43.81
CA ILE A 995 -16.57 -36.70 42.40
C ILE A 995 -15.34 -35.81 42.17
N LEU A 996 -14.44 -36.27 41.31
CA LEU A 996 -13.28 -35.55 40.80
C LEU A 996 -13.30 -35.72 39.27
N SER A 997 -13.66 -34.68 38.52
CA SER A 997 -13.66 -34.71 37.06
C SER A 997 -12.59 -33.80 36.47
N SER A 998 -12.09 -34.17 35.30
CA SER A 998 -11.22 -33.32 34.48
C SER A 998 -11.55 -33.51 33.01
N GLY A 999 -11.82 -32.41 32.31
CA GLY A 999 -12.29 -32.40 30.94
C GLY A 999 -11.41 -31.54 30.03
N TYR A 1000 -11.12 -32.04 28.82
CA TYR A 1000 -10.48 -31.29 27.73
C TYR A 1000 -11.39 -31.26 26.52
N ARG A 1001 -11.83 -30.06 26.09
CA ARG A 1001 -12.53 -29.84 24.82
C ARG A 1001 -11.63 -29.07 23.85
N ARG A 1002 -11.52 -29.55 22.62
CA ARG A 1002 -10.79 -28.90 21.53
C ARG A 1002 -11.67 -28.83 20.30
N TRP A 1003 -11.95 -27.62 19.85
CA TRP A 1003 -12.60 -27.32 18.57
C TRP A 1003 -11.53 -27.13 17.49
N PHE A 1004 -11.81 -27.43 16.22
CA PHE A 1004 -10.83 -27.29 15.14
C PHE A 1004 -11.42 -26.81 13.82
#